data_AF-A0A7X9C4K8-F1
#
_entry.id   AF-A0A7X9C4K8-F1
#
_cell.length_a   1.000
_cell.length_b   1.000
_cell.length_c   1.000
_cell.angle_alpha   90.00
_cell.angle_beta   90.00
_cell.angle_gamma   90.00
#
_symmetry.space_group_name_H-M   'P 1'
#
loop_
_entity.id
_entity.type
_entity.pdbx_description
1 polymer ?
#
loop_
_entity_poly.entity_id
_entity_poly.type
_entity_poly.pdbx_seq_one_letter_code
_entity_poly.pdbx_strand_id
1 'polypeptide(L)'
;MRLTRIDNIRFSRDTTEGKLYIKGNESTTKDIVESRPHGTSFLCRVLKNPSSYMKGEKSSFISFLEKLICEGIVDTDKLRREESGNLLECIERYLSEYGRNLKYDKEADTFEELLKKQYNGKNVNREFRFLKDYIAELISHKKDRLEKSISRNRIPFKIEANKVIPSSAKMKWLFSFPKPDGIDGERLAQAYKKCEYSKLHDRIKDEICKFYDGNNKRRDSVVLSRKIYNLVLEHNKEIYQNYSCHKDKNVEYDMDNCTDECKEVSFLLIEIRNHFRKYFPYKKNSKQYNQRNDNMSRKSAKFLSSEKFVFQQVKKKIINQLVAGLIQYGKIHHYFIADLSDEPNNEEQSYIEITSDDLSNIQVEEAFKKQIFLSLTWAITRLNYFYKYRSSNPDFLDGSEQSAGGDITCDNTYIGDFEKKLDDENEQVELLSKLKESFPIANNEDDKDKDKDKDKDKDKEKMIWLLESILLSVSGLRHNIFHYRKKSLLKIISEVSLKGQKPDKKDKESAKEREERIKNDENRIKYVESLLYQDINVNLQERFKEKIRSSGIAEYYSFDTLKKVFSAHNVQFKFYSPKYPMIPSFKKVFTRGCNIYKSNRVKNGDLKWYVPKDGIEDNERWIAYKNLLQLFYTHSFLPAVSEDEKLITAFINETIGRSCKASMHNKGGNKDKYRYRQISKYVDDLPLNDYLRNLQREQSIKENENHNKIKKNNYYREFVQDLVMFAFADYMDNHLQNIFHKLNPENENHVMTNSEEIINNLFTQDEHTPKPILEITTSLSEDKKHINIYNKIYPFLRVLDQRELNNLLHQFVRYRTAMENIHEKKTLEELKEIEELIALVQFTIPPISDKESKITEVNDCFLKFLEGEKLDKFDNMYRQEDGKSKVVHRNMALIERSGALSLYSHIYANRPRPLYKVEVKDFERYRKLIDGGIDVLPIADKQKELAKLHEELVRIKSVKPDEKDEVIDKIKKYKAILKDIQKYNDLHHKLTFHSLYRVHQIHVDILARFAAFAQDWERDMFFLLTALHYLGKIKLKEQGRNGEKIEFNRQVSCIFEGGYVVGTLKQSIEGNEKLLFELYWSNKAYNKKTMFECFRVRNSVAHLNHMTQVPKYGPQPNIIKLINRLRNLLAYDMKRQNSVTTAVQDILEKHQIKAKFLRPENMPNGKQDKNELDFELASIKSCEIRHLKDLGKKIGCEAIIEPVHDRWMLN
;
A
#
# COMPACT_ATOMS: atom_id res chain seq x y z
N MET A 1 -11.26 -25.40 -5.74
CA MET A 1 -9.96 -25.79 -6.31
C MET A 1 -9.23 -24.52 -6.75
N ARG A 2 -7.98 -24.33 -6.35
CA ARG A 2 -7.11 -23.25 -6.83
C ARG A 2 -6.04 -23.89 -7.71
N LEU A 3 -5.84 -23.36 -8.92
CA LEU A 3 -4.87 -23.88 -9.88
C LEU A 3 -3.51 -23.20 -9.78
N THR A 4 -3.53 -21.92 -9.44
CA THR A 4 -2.33 -21.09 -9.21
C THR A 4 -2.15 -20.86 -7.71
N ARG A 5 -0.90 -20.60 -7.28
CA ARG A 5 -0.47 -20.32 -5.89
C ARG A 5 -0.20 -21.53 -4.98
N ILE A 6 -0.22 -22.74 -5.50
CA ILE A 6 0.23 -23.95 -4.81
C ILE A 6 1.42 -24.48 -5.63
N ASP A 7 2.47 -24.98 -4.98
CA ASP A 7 3.64 -25.62 -5.64
C ASP A 7 4.41 -24.72 -6.63
N ASN A 8 4.51 -23.42 -6.35
CA ASN A 8 5.21 -22.41 -7.18
C ASN A 8 4.69 -22.25 -8.63
N ILE A 9 3.46 -22.70 -8.91
CA ILE A 9 2.86 -22.58 -10.25
C ILE A 9 2.50 -21.13 -10.58
N ARG A 10 2.92 -20.71 -11.77
CA ARG A 10 2.69 -19.40 -12.38
C ARG A 10 1.75 -19.53 -13.56
N PHE A 11 1.00 -18.45 -13.81
CA PHE A 11 0.23 -18.28 -15.04
C PHE A 11 0.91 -17.18 -15.83
N SER A 12 1.36 -17.49 -17.04
CA SER A 12 1.82 -16.51 -18.03
C SER A 12 0.82 -16.50 -19.20
N ARG A 13 0.79 -15.38 -19.92
CA ARG A 13 0.03 -15.25 -21.16
C ARG A 13 0.77 -14.36 -22.13
N ASP A 14 0.62 -14.66 -23.39
CA ASP A 14 1.10 -13.87 -24.52
C ASP A 14 -0.09 -13.54 -25.45
N THR A 15 0.20 -13.10 -26.68
CA THR A 15 -0.81 -12.78 -27.71
C THR A 15 -1.45 -14.03 -28.33
N THR A 16 -0.84 -15.20 -28.17
CA THR A 16 -1.25 -16.48 -28.76
C THR A 16 -2.08 -17.31 -27.80
N GLU A 17 -1.59 -17.53 -26.57
CA GLU A 17 -2.23 -18.38 -25.56
C GLU A 17 -1.89 -17.98 -24.10
N GLY A 18 -2.59 -18.61 -23.15
CA GLY A 18 -2.25 -18.60 -21.73
C GLY A 18 -1.72 -19.96 -21.28
N LYS A 19 -0.68 -19.97 -20.43
CA LYS A 19 -0.03 -21.21 -19.97
C LYS A 19 0.18 -21.23 -18.46
N LEU A 20 0.12 -22.42 -17.87
CA LEU A 20 0.58 -22.69 -16.51
C LEU A 20 1.96 -23.35 -16.56
N TYR A 21 2.87 -22.93 -15.69
CA TYR A 21 4.20 -23.52 -15.58
C TYR A 21 4.76 -23.41 -14.16
N ILE A 22 5.78 -24.22 -13.84
CA ILE A 22 6.56 -24.15 -12.60
C ILE A 22 7.92 -23.51 -12.93
N LYS A 23 8.31 -22.44 -12.24
CA LYS A 23 9.60 -21.78 -12.51
C LYS A 23 10.75 -22.74 -12.20
N GLY A 24 11.58 -23.07 -13.19
CA GLY A 24 12.70 -24.01 -13.08
C GLY A 24 12.37 -25.46 -13.44
N ASN A 25 11.20 -25.74 -14.02
CA ASN A 25 10.81 -27.08 -14.47
C ASN A 25 9.99 -27.02 -15.77
N GLU A 26 10.04 -28.05 -16.61
CA GLU A 26 9.38 -28.11 -17.94
C GLU A 26 7.89 -28.55 -17.88
N SER A 27 7.25 -28.51 -16.72
CA SER A 27 5.87 -29.00 -16.55
C SER A 27 4.88 -28.22 -17.43
N THR A 28 4.05 -28.93 -18.19
CA THR A 28 3.04 -28.34 -19.08
C THR A 28 1.74 -28.00 -18.35
N THR A 29 0.89 -27.15 -18.95
CA THR A 29 -0.45 -26.82 -18.43
C THR A 29 -1.27 -28.08 -18.15
N LYS A 30 -1.15 -29.09 -19.02
CA LYS A 30 -1.87 -30.36 -18.92
C LYS A 30 -1.45 -31.13 -17.67
N ASP A 31 -0.15 -31.30 -17.44
CA ASP A 31 0.38 -32.00 -16.26
C ASP A 31 -0.10 -31.35 -14.95
N ILE A 32 -0.12 -30.01 -14.93
CA ILE A 32 -0.57 -29.23 -13.79
C ILE A 32 -2.09 -29.40 -13.56
N VAL A 33 -2.90 -29.48 -14.61
CA VAL A 33 -4.35 -29.70 -14.48
C VAL A 33 -4.63 -31.13 -14.06
N GLU A 34 -3.92 -32.12 -14.61
CA GLU A 34 -4.10 -33.54 -14.30
C GLU A 34 -3.74 -33.88 -12.86
N SER A 35 -2.67 -33.30 -12.32
CA SER A 35 -2.21 -33.51 -10.94
C SER A 35 -3.17 -33.01 -9.85
N ARG A 36 -4.27 -32.33 -10.19
CA ARG A 36 -5.21 -31.79 -9.20
C ARG A 36 -6.27 -32.81 -8.76
N PRO A 37 -6.69 -32.77 -7.48
CA PRO A 37 -7.66 -33.72 -6.93
C PRO A 37 -9.09 -33.41 -7.39
N HIS A 38 -9.39 -33.65 -8.67
CA HIS A 38 -10.69 -33.36 -9.27
C HIS A 38 -11.81 -34.24 -8.70
N GLY A 39 -11.52 -35.50 -8.36
CA GLY A 39 -12.45 -36.41 -7.68
C GLY A 39 -12.91 -35.85 -6.33
N THR A 40 -11.97 -35.45 -5.47
CA THR A 40 -12.26 -34.80 -4.18
C THR A 40 -13.05 -33.49 -4.36
N SER A 41 -12.72 -32.71 -5.39
CA SER A 41 -13.43 -31.49 -5.77
C SER A 41 -14.88 -31.75 -6.16
N PHE A 42 -15.15 -32.87 -6.86
CA PHE A 42 -16.49 -33.32 -7.23
C PHE A 42 -17.26 -33.87 -6.03
N LEU A 43 -16.61 -34.70 -5.20
CA LEU A 43 -17.18 -35.21 -3.94
C LEU A 43 -17.68 -34.07 -3.05
N CYS A 44 -16.92 -32.98 -2.94
CA CYS A 44 -17.35 -31.79 -2.18
C CYS A 44 -18.63 -31.11 -2.71
N ARG A 45 -18.99 -31.34 -3.98
CA ARG A 45 -20.24 -30.85 -4.58
C ARG A 45 -21.42 -31.78 -4.25
N VAL A 46 -21.16 -33.07 -4.18
CA VAL A 46 -22.12 -34.12 -3.81
C VAL A 46 -22.46 -34.05 -2.31
N LEU A 47 -21.50 -33.67 -1.46
CA LEU A 47 -21.70 -33.55 -0.02
C LEU A 47 -22.46 -32.28 0.40
N LYS A 48 -23.39 -32.40 1.35
CA LYS A 48 -24.14 -31.30 1.98
C LYS A 48 -23.24 -30.43 2.85
N ASN A 49 -22.33 -31.05 3.61
CA ASN A 49 -21.34 -30.37 4.44
C ASN A 49 -19.92 -30.88 4.14
N PRO A 50 -19.27 -30.41 3.07
CA PRO A 50 -17.93 -30.87 2.69
C PRO A 50 -16.83 -30.49 3.71
N SER A 51 -17.15 -29.64 4.69
CA SER A 51 -16.17 -29.17 5.68
C SER A 51 -15.86 -30.19 6.77
N SER A 52 -16.78 -31.10 7.11
CA SER A 52 -16.55 -32.19 8.06
C SER A 52 -15.63 -33.26 7.46
N TYR A 53 -15.89 -33.67 6.21
CA TYR A 53 -15.01 -34.57 5.45
C TYR A 53 -13.58 -34.01 5.34
N MET A 54 -13.43 -32.73 5.01
CA MET A 54 -12.12 -32.05 4.93
C MET A 54 -11.40 -31.93 6.28
N LYS A 55 -12.09 -32.16 7.41
CA LYS A 55 -11.51 -32.19 8.77
C LYS A 55 -11.19 -33.61 9.25
N GLY A 56 -11.45 -34.64 8.43
CA GLY A 56 -11.11 -36.03 8.73
C GLY A 56 -12.24 -36.84 9.38
N GLU A 57 -13.48 -36.34 9.44
CA GLU A 57 -14.62 -37.17 9.81
C GLU A 57 -14.89 -38.18 8.67
N LYS A 58 -14.69 -39.47 8.94
CA LYS A 58 -14.91 -40.57 7.98
C LYS A 58 -16.02 -41.51 8.50
N SER A 59 -17.27 -41.16 8.24
CA SER A 59 -18.36 -42.15 8.30
C SER A 59 -18.20 -43.17 7.16
N SER A 60 -18.64 -44.40 7.38
CA SER A 60 -18.82 -45.46 6.35
C SER A 60 -19.47 -44.93 5.07
N PHE A 61 -20.53 -44.11 5.17
CA PHE A 61 -21.24 -43.49 4.04
C PHE A 61 -20.36 -42.55 3.22
N ILE A 62 -19.65 -41.63 3.88
CA ILE A 62 -18.68 -40.74 3.23
C ILE A 62 -17.54 -41.55 2.60
N SER A 63 -17.07 -42.63 3.24
CA SER A 63 -16.04 -43.52 2.68
C SER A 63 -16.54 -44.23 1.42
N PHE A 64 -17.80 -44.67 1.38
CA PHE A 64 -18.43 -45.21 0.17
C PHE A 64 -18.47 -44.17 -0.95
N LEU A 65 -18.91 -42.93 -0.65
CA LEU A 65 -18.93 -41.85 -1.64
C LEU A 65 -17.52 -41.50 -2.16
N GLU A 66 -16.52 -41.50 -1.28
CA GLU A 66 -15.12 -41.29 -1.63
C GLU A 66 -14.61 -42.39 -2.57
N LYS A 67 -14.86 -43.66 -2.25
CA LYS A 67 -14.53 -44.80 -3.12
C LYS A 67 -15.22 -44.72 -4.47
N LEU A 68 -16.52 -44.43 -4.51
CA LEU A 68 -17.29 -44.35 -5.75
C LEU A 68 -16.80 -43.21 -6.66
N ILE A 69 -16.54 -42.03 -6.09
CA ILE A 69 -16.26 -40.80 -6.83
C ILE A 69 -14.76 -40.61 -7.12
N CYS A 70 -13.89 -40.95 -6.17
CA CYS A 70 -12.45 -40.69 -6.27
C CYS A 70 -11.66 -41.91 -6.74
N GLU A 71 -12.05 -43.11 -6.30
CA GLU A 71 -11.35 -44.37 -6.63
C GLU A 71 -12.07 -45.16 -7.74
N GLY A 72 -13.33 -44.82 -8.04
CA GLY A 72 -14.15 -45.55 -9.00
C GLY A 72 -14.53 -46.96 -8.55
N ILE A 73 -14.60 -47.20 -7.24
CA ILE A 73 -14.92 -48.51 -6.66
C ILE A 73 -16.37 -48.50 -6.16
N VAL A 74 -17.17 -49.45 -6.66
CA VAL A 74 -18.55 -49.68 -6.21
C VAL A 74 -18.51 -50.75 -5.10
N ASP A 75 -18.58 -50.31 -3.84
CA ASP A 75 -18.53 -51.17 -2.65
C ASP A 75 -19.86 -51.12 -1.88
N THR A 76 -20.91 -51.66 -2.50
CA THR A 76 -22.30 -51.60 -1.98
C THR A 76 -22.55 -52.57 -0.84
N ASP A 77 -21.79 -53.67 -0.75
CA ASP A 77 -21.91 -54.68 0.31
C ASP A 77 -21.39 -54.19 1.66
N LYS A 78 -20.35 -53.34 1.64
CA LYS A 78 -19.87 -52.68 2.86
C LYS A 78 -20.86 -51.64 3.37
N LEU A 79 -21.41 -50.82 2.46
CA LEU A 79 -22.46 -49.84 2.78
C LEU A 79 -23.70 -50.53 3.38
N ARG A 80 -24.12 -51.67 2.82
CA ARG A 80 -25.26 -52.45 3.30
C ARG A 80 -25.00 -53.08 4.69
N ARG A 81 -23.77 -53.51 5.00
CA ARG A 81 -23.43 -54.12 6.30
C ARG A 81 -23.29 -53.10 7.44
N GLU A 82 -22.72 -51.93 7.15
CA GLU A 82 -22.37 -50.94 8.19
C GLU A 82 -23.49 -49.92 8.48
N GLU A 83 -24.45 -49.71 7.55
CA GLU A 83 -25.47 -48.64 7.64
C GLU A 83 -26.92 -49.14 7.48
N SER A 84 -27.18 -50.46 7.63
CA SER A 84 -28.47 -51.12 7.37
C SER A 84 -29.67 -50.58 8.14
N GLY A 85 -29.46 -49.84 9.25
CA GLY A 85 -30.52 -49.18 10.01
C GLY A 85 -30.70 -47.68 9.75
N ASN A 86 -29.76 -47.00 9.08
CA ASN A 86 -29.68 -45.54 9.11
C ASN A 86 -29.37 -44.85 7.75
N LEU A 87 -29.43 -45.59 6.63
CA LEU A 87 -29.09 -45.06 5.31
C LEU A 87 -29.94 -43.84 4.89
N LEU A 88 -31.23 -43.81 5.22
CA LEU A 88 -32.11 -42.67 4.92
C LEU A 88 -31.69 -41.41 5.68
N GLU A 89 -31.34 -41.54 6.96
CA GLU A 89 -30.78 -40.45 7.77
C GLU A 89 -29.44 -39.98 7.19
N CYS A 90 -28.58 -40.92 6.75
CA CYS A 90 -27.30 -40.62 6.11
C CYS A 90 -27.47 -39.89 4.76
N ILE A 91 -28.44 -40.27 3.92
CA ILE A 91 -28.77 -39.56 2.67
C ILE A 91 -29.16 -38.11 2.99
N GLU A 92 -30.07 -37.90 3.95
CA GLU A 92 -30.54 -36.55 4.30
C GLU A 92 -29.46 -35.69 4.98
N ARG A 93 -28.61 -36.32 5.79
CA ARG A 93 -27.53 -35.68 6.54
C ARG A 93 -26.34 -35.33 5.65
N TYR A 94 -25.94 -36.21 4.74
CA TYR A 94 -24.68 -36.09 4.02
C TYR A 94 -24.82 -35.70 2.54
N LEU A 95 -25.91 -36.01 1.83
CA LEU A 95 -26.05 -35.63 0.41
C LEU A 95 -26.62 -34.22 0.22
N SER A 96 -25.99 -33.47 -0.69
CA SER A 96 -26.51 -32.19 -1.15
C SER A 96 -27.72 -32.41 -2.07
N GLU A 97 -28.47 -31.34 -2.36
CA GLU A 97 -29.54 -31.37 -3.37
C GLU A 97 -29.01 -31.79 -4.75
N TYR A 98 -27.80 -31.36 -5.11
CA TYR A 98 -27.14 -31.82 -6.34
C TYR A 98 -26.79 -33.31 -6.28
N GLY A 99 -26.27 -33.79 -5.15
CA GLY A 99 -25.92 -35.19 -4.96
C GLY A 99 -27.15 -36.10 -5.06
N ARG A 100 -28.26 -35.73 -4.43
CA ARG A 100 -29.51 -36.49 -4.46
C ARG A 100 -30.08 -36.64 -5.87
N ASN A 101 -30.06 -35.55 -6.65
CA ASN A 101 -30.62 -35.50 -8.00
C ASN A 101 -29.64 -35.94 -9.11
N LEU A 102 -28.45 -36.46 -8.76
CA LEU A 102 -27.46 -36.88 -9.74
C LEU A 102 -27.93 -38.15 -10.46
N LYS A 103 -27.93 -38.15 -11.79
CA LYS A 103 -28.28 -39.32 -12.63
C LYS A 103 -27.51 -39.28 -13.93
N TYR A 104 -27.25 -40.45 -14.51
CA TYR A 104 -26.48 -40.58 -15.76
C TYR A 104 -27.32 -40.33 -17.01
N ASP A 105 -28.65 -40.43 -16.93
CA ASP A 105 -29.59 -40.13 -18.02
C ASP A 105 -30.91 -39.54 -17.48
N LYS A 106 -31.72 -38.91 -18.33
CA LYS A 106 -33.03 -38.34 -17.99
C LYS A 106 -34.02 -39.40 -17.49
N GLU A 107 -33.96 -40.59 -18.06
CA GLU A 107 -34.85 -41.71 -17.71
C GLU A 107 -34.27 -42.59 -16.60
N ALA A 108 -33.00 -42.39 -16.24
CA ALA A 108 -32.36 -43.12 -15.15
C ALA A 108 -32.86 -42.68 -13.77
N ASP A 109 -32.80 -43.60 -12.82
CA ASP A 109 -33.00 -43.30 -11.41
C ASP A 109 -31.98 -42.27 -10.92
N THR A 110 -32.41 -41.41 -10.03
CA THR A 110 -31.54 -40.51 -9.27
C THR A 110 -30.65 -41.29 -8.31
N PHE A 111 -29.52 -40.70 -7.94
CA PHE A 111 -28.59 -41.30 -6.99
C PHE A 111 -29.24 -41.61 -5.64
N GLU A 112 -30.17 -40.77 -5.20
CA GLU A 112 -31.01 -41.03 -4.04
C GLU A 112 -31.91 -42.27 -4.23
N GLU A 113 -32.58 -42.40 -5.38
CA GLU A 113 -33.42 -43.55 -5.70
C GLU A 113 -32.60 -44.85 -5.80
N LEU A 114 -31.39 -44.80 -6.39
CA LEU A 114 -30.47 -45.93 -6.44
C LEU A 114 -30.04 -46.37 -5.04
N LEU A 115 -29.69 -45.42 -4.16
CA LEU A 115 -29.36 -45.73 -2.76
C LEU A 115 -30.55 -46.33 -2.01
N LYS A 116 -31.78 -45.82 -2.25
CA LYS A 116 -33.02 -46.38 -1.68
C LYS A 116 -33.35 -47.77 -2.22
N LYS A 117 -33.13 -48.03 -3.51
CA LYS A 117 -33.32 -49.36 -4.13
C LYS A 117 -32.32 -50.36 -3.56
N GLN A 118 -31.06 -49.97 -3.38
CA GLN A 118 -30.04 -50.78 -2.72
C GLN A 118 -30.39 -51.09 -1.26
N TYR A 119 -30.92 -50.10 -0.52
CA TYR A 119 -31.41 -50.28 0.85
C TYR A 119 -32.51 -51.33 0.95
N ASN A 120 -33.46 -51.29 0.01
CA ASN A 120 -34.57 -52.24 -0.08
C ASN A 120 -34.17 -53.61 -0.66
N GLY A 121 -32.88 -53.92 -0.77
CA GLY A 121 -32.37 -55.22 -1.18
C GLY A 121 -32.35 -55.48 -2.70
N LYS A 122 -32.64 -54.48 -3.54
CA LYS A 122 -32.51 -54.60 -5.00
C LYS A 122 -31.03 -54.44 -5.40
N ASN A 123 -30.55 -55.32 -6.27
CA ASN A 123 -29.19 -55.22 -6.83
C ASN A 123 -29.14 -54.11 -7.87
N VAL A 124 -28.52 -52.98 -7.54
CA VAL A 124 -28.34 -51.81 -8.44
C VAL A 124 -26.87 -51.57 -8.81
N ASN A 125 -26.03 -52.61 -8.74
CA ASN A 125 -24.59 -52.50 -9.01
C ASN A 125 -24.29 -52.08 -10.46
N ARG A 126 -25.16 -52.45 -11.42
CA ARG A 126 -25.01 -52.05 -12.83
C ARG A 126 -25.20 -50.55 -13.00
N GLU A 127 -26.22 -50.01 -12.35
CA GLU A 127 -26.59 -48.59 -12.36
C GLU A 127 -25.53 -47.75 -11.65
N PHE A 128 -24.96 -48.23 -10.54
CA PHE A 128 -23.81 -47.56 -9.90
C PHE A 128 -22.55 -47.55 -10.78
N ARG A 129 -22.33 -48.58 -11.63
CA ARG A 129 -21.24 -48.56 -12.63
C ARG A 129 -21.49 -47.50 -13.70
N PHE A 130 -22.71 -47.42 -14.25
CA PHE A 130 -23.04 -46.35 -15.20
C PHE A 130 -22.90 -44.95 -14.58
N LEU A 131 -23.32 -44.78 -13.34
CA LEU A 131 -23.14 -43.53 -12.61
C LEU A 131 -21.67 -43.20 -12.38
N LYS A 132 -20.84 -44.20 -12.05
CA LYS A 132 -19.39 -44.05 -11.93
C LYS A 132 -18.78 -43.56 -13.24
N ASP A 133 -19.10 -44.21 -14.36
CA ASP A 133 -18.55 -43.87 -15.67
C ASP A 133 -18.96 -42.45 -16.08
N TYR A 134 -20.22 -42.09 -15.82
CA TYR A 134 -20.72 -40.73 -16.02
C TYR A 134 -19.99 -39.70 -15.14
N ILE A 135 -19.69 -40.01 -13.88
CA ILE A 135 -18.92 -39.12 -13.00
C ILE A 135 -17.49 -38.95 -13.52
N ALA A 136 -16.85 -40.03 -13.99
CA ALA A 136 -15.53 -39.98 -14.60
C ALA A 136 -15.53 -39.09 -15.86
N GLU A 137 -16.57 -39.21 -16.70
CA GLU A 137 -16.79 -38.36 -17.86
C GLU A 137 -16.93 -36.88 -17.46
N LEU A 138 -17.76 -36.57 -16.45
CA LEU A 138 -17.92 -35.20 -15.93
C LEU A 138 -16.61 -34.61 -15.39
N ILE A 139 -15.77 -35.42 -14.76
CA ILE A 139 -14.44 -35.02 -14.29
C ILE A 139 -13.52 -34.74 -15.49
N SER A 140 -13.54 -35.60 -16.50
CA SER A 140 -12.75 -35.44 -17.74
C SER A 140 -13.15 -34.15 -18.48
N HIS A 141 -14.45 -33.95 -18.73
CA HIS A 141 -14.99 -32.72 -19.32
C HIS A 141 -14.57 -31.46 -18.56
N LYS A 142 -14.55 -31.52 -17.22
CA LYS A 142 -14.10 -30.40 -16.40
C LYS A 142 -12.61 -30.10 -16.57
N LYS A 143 -11.76 -31.12 -16.74
CA LYS A 143 -10.31 -30.93 -17.01
C LYS A 143 -10.12 -30.25 -18.37
N ASP A 144 -10.71 -30.80 -19.42
CA ASP A 144 -10.66 -30.23 -20.78
C ASP A 144 -11.16 -28.78 -20.82
N ARG A 145 -12.28 -28.48 -20.15
CA ARG A 145 -12.78 -27.10 -20.03
C ARG A 145 -11.81 -26.16 -19.32
N LEU A 146 -11.10 -26.64 -18.30
CA LEU A 146 -10.12 -25.82 -17.59
C LEU A 146 -8.90 -25.55 -18.47
N GLU A 147 -8.41 -26.57 -19.19
CA GLU A 147 -7.31 -26.44 -20.14
C GLU A 147 -7.66 -25.44 -21.26
N LYS A 148 -8.81 -25.63 -21.92
CA LYS A 148 -9.33 -24.68 -22.92
C LYS A 148 -9.49 -23.28 -22.36
N SER A 149 -9.98 -23.13 -21.13
CA SER A 149 -10.13 -21.83 -20.49
C SER A 149 -8.79 -21.14 -20.19
N ILE A 150 -7.74 -21.90 -19.90
CA ILE A 150 -6.39 -21.38 -19.63
C ILE A 150 -5.73 -20.95 -20.94
N SER A 151 -5.72 -21.83 -21.95
CA SER A 151 -5.16 -21.55 -23.27
C SER A 151 -5.83 -20.36 -23.94
N ARG A 152 -7.16 -20.24 -23.87
CA ARG A 152 -7.92 -19.10 -24.43
C ARG A 152 -7.74 -17.78 -23.66
N ASN A 153 -7.12 -17.78 -22.47
CA ASN A 153 -6.88 -16.57 -21.67
C ASN A 153 -5.61 -15.83 -22.10
N ARG A 154 -5.60 -15.40 -23.36
CA ARG A 154 -4.52 -14.63 -24.00
C ARG A 154 -4.72 -13.12 -23.90
N ILE A 155 -3.69 -12.35 -24.26
CA ILE A 155 -3.78 -10.90 -24.43
C ILE A 155 -4.67 -10.63 -25.66
N PRO A 156 -5.74 -9.81 -25.54
CA PRO A 156 -6.79 -9.74 -26.58
C PRO A 156 -6.45 -8.78 -27.73
N PHE A 157 -5.16 -8.63 -28.04
CA PHE A 157 -4.62 -7.80 -29.10
C PHE A 157 -3.51 -8.55 -29.84
N LYS A 158 -3.30 -8.19 -31.11
CA LYS A 158 -2.16 -8.62 -31.93
C LYS A 158 -1.48 -7.39 -32.52
N ILE A 159 -0.20 -7.49 -32.83
CA ILE A 159 0.53 -6.48 -33.60
C ILE A 159 0.71 -7.03 -35.01
N GLU A 160 0.21 -6.31 -36.02
CA GLU A 160 0.37 -6.62 -37.44
C GLU A 160 0.74 -5.32 -38.17
N ALA A 161 1.83 -5.32 -38.95
CA ALA A 161 2.31 -4.16 -39.71
C ALA A 161 2.36 -2.85 -38.89
N ASN A 162 2.99 -2.89 -37.70
CA ASN A 162 3.07 -1.76 -36.76
C ASN A 162 1.72 -1.18 -36.32
N LYS A 163 0.64 -1.98 -36.36
CA LYS A 163 -0.69 -1.61 -35.85
C LYS A 163 -1.16 -2.59 -34.80
N VAL A 164 -1.79 -2.05 -33.74
CA VAL A 164 -2.48 -2.87 -32.75
C VAL A 164 -3.85 -3.26 -33.30
N ILE A 165 -4.20 -4.54 -33.29
CA ILE A 165 -5.48 -5.04 -33.80
C ILE A 165 -6.21 -5.82 -32.70
N PRO A 166 -7.51 -5.54 -32.44
CA PRO A 166 -8.34 -6.36 -31.56
C PRO A 166 -8.45 -7.80 -32.06
N SER A 167 -8.01 -8.78 -31.25
CA SER A 167 -7.95 -10.18 -31.70
C SER A 167 -9.17 -11.01 -31.31
N SER A 168 -9.81 -10.70 -30.18
CA SER A 168 -11.00 -11.43 -29.70
C SER A 168 -12.30 -10.86 -30.28
N ALA A 169 -13.30 -11.74 -30.52
CA ALA A 169 -14.62 -11.35 -31.02
C ALA A 169 -15.27 -10.24 -30.16
N LYS A 170 -15.13 -10.33 -28.84
CA LYS A 170 -15.64 -9.33 -27.90
C LYS A 170 -14.97 -7.97 -28.10
N MET A 171 -13.65 -7.93 -28.27
CA MET A 171 -12.94 -6.67 -28.45
C MET A 171 -13.22 -6.04 -29.82
N LYS A 172 -13.31 -6.84 -30.89
CA LYS A 172 -13.75 -6.38 -32.22
C LYS A 172 -15.14 -5.74 -32.15
N TRP A 173 -16.07 -6.40 -31.47
CA TRP A 173 -17.42 -5.88 -31.23
C TRP A 173 -17.40 -4.55 -30.45
N LEU A 174 -16.67 -4.48 -29.33
CA LEU A 174 -16.55 -3.26 -28.53
C LEU A 174 -15.99 -2.08 -29.35
N PHE A 175 -14.93 -2.32 -30.14
CA PHE A 175 -14.24 -1.27 -30.91
C PHE A 175 -15.05 -0.79 -32.12
N SER A 176 -16.18 -1.44 -32.43
CA SER A 176 -17.11 -0.99 -33.47
C SER A 176 -18.08 0.10 -33.01
N PHE A 177 -18.24 0.33 -31.70
CA PHE A 177 -19.17 1.33 -31.16
C PHE A 177 -18.73 2.80 -31.30
N PRO A 178 -17.43 3.16 -31.15
CA PRO A 178 -16.99 4.54 -31.34
C PRO A 178 -17.14 5.02 -32.78
N LYS A 179 -17.84 6.14 -32.95
CA LYS A 179 -17.96 6.92 -34.19
C LYS A 179 -17.48 8.36 -33.95
N PRO A 180 -17.14 9.14 -34.99
CA PRO A 180 -16.72 10.53 -34.85
C PRO A 180 -17.73 11.42 -34.09
N ASP A 181 -19.02 11.11 -34.19
CA ASP A 181 -20.14 11.87 -33.61
C ASP A 181 -20.68 11.32 -32.27
N GLY A 182 -20.02 10.30 -31.71
CA GLY A 182 -20.40 9.70 -30.42
C GLY A 182 -20.31 8.17 -30.39
N ILE A 183 -20.91 7.58 -29.36
CA ILE A 183 -21.10 6.13 -29.23
C ILE A 183 -22.41 5.74 -29.92
N ASP A 184 -22.38 4.65 -30.70
CA ASP A 184 -23.58 4.08 -31.32
C ASP A 184 -24.53 3.45 -30.27
N GLY A 185 -25.30 4.31 -29.60
CA GLY A 185 -26.25 3.92 -28.56
C GLY A 185 -27.51 3.25 -29.12
N GLU A 186 -27.86 3.51 -30.37
CA GLU A 186 -29.03 2.93 -31.04
C GLU A 186 -28.82 1.44 -31.30
N ARG A 187 -27.67 1.05 -31.88
CA ARG A 187 -27.33 -0.37 -32.05
C ARG A 187 -27.35 -1.12 -30.72
N LEU A 188 -26.82 -0.51 -29.66
CA LEU A 188 -26.83 -1.12 -28.33
C LEU A 188 -28.26 -1.30 -27.79
N ALA A 189 -29.14 -0.32 -28.00
CA ALA A 189 -30.53 -0.41 -27.60
C ALA A 189 -31.29 -1.48 -28.40
N GLN A 190 -31.04 -1.58 -29.71
CA GLN A 190 -31.61 -2.61 -30.57
C GLN A 190 -31.17 -4.02 -30.14
N ALA A 191 -29.87 -4.21 -29.89
CA ALA A 191 -29.34 -5.48 -29.40
C ALA A 191 -29.88 -5.84 -27.99
N TYR A 192 -30.09 -4.85 -27.12
CA TYR A 192 -30.72 -5.09 -25.82
C TYR A 192 -32.19 -5.52 -25.92
N LYS A 193 -32.96 -4.96 -26.87
CA LYS A 193 -34.33 -5.40 -27.16
C LYS A 193 -34.38 -6.89 -27.55
N LYS A 194 -33.41 -7.36 -28.34
CA LYS A 194 -33.26 -8.78 -28.70
C LYS A 194 -33.03 -9.71 -27.50
N CYS A 195 -32.61 -9.18 -26.35
CA CYS A 195 -32.49 -9.96 -25.10
C CYS A 195 -33.84 -10.21 -24.40
N GLU A 196 -34.93 -9.63 -24.89
CA GLU A 196 -36.30 -9.76 -24.36
C GLU A 196 -36.40 -9.57 -22.83
N TYR A 197 -35.69 -8.57 -22.30
CA TYR A 197 -35.60 -8.36 -20.85
C TYR A 197 -36.96 -8.09 -20.18
N SER A 198 -37.93 -7.52 -20.89
CA SER A 198 -39.29 -7.30 -20.37
C SER A 198 -39.94 -8.58 -19.86
N LYS A 199 -39.82 -9.69 -20.60
CA LYS A 199 -40.33 -11.02 -20.18
C LYS A 199 -39.68 -11.49 -18.87
N LEU A 200 -38.36 -11.31 -18.74
CA LEU A 200 -37.63 -11.62 -17.51
C LEU A 200 -38.01 -10.69 -16.35
N HIS A 201 -38.22 -9.40 -16.63
CA HIS A 201 -38.59 -8.41 -15.63
C HIS A 201 -39.91 -8.77 -14.95
N ASP A 202 -40.92 -9.18 -15.72
CA ASP A 202 -42.23 -9.58 -15.17
C ASP A 202 -42.10 -10.81 -14.26
N ARG A 203 -41.39 -11.86 -14.71
CA ARG A 203 -41.08 -13.05 -13.89
C ARG A 203 -40.39 -12.69 -12.57
N ILE A 204 -39.41 -11.78 -12.61
CA ILE A 204 -38.69 -11.32 -11.41
C ILE A 204 -39.59 -10.50 -10.49
N LYS A 205 -40.42 -9.60 -11.06
CA LYS A 205 -41.34 -8.75 -10.32
C LYS A 205 -42.35 -9.59 -9.55
N ASP A 206 -42.89 -10.62 -10.18
CA ASP A 206 -43.81 -11.57 -9.54
C ASP A 206 -43.14 -12.33 -8.41
N GLU A 207 -41.91 -12.83 -8.60
CA GLU A 207 -41.18 -13.53 -7.55
C GLU A 207 -40.84 -12.63 -6.36
N ILE A 208 -40.51 -11.36 -6.62
CA ILE A 208 -40.33 -10.35 -5.57
C ILE A 208 -41.64 -10.15 -4.80
N CYS A 209 -42.78 -10.00 -5.49
CA CYS A 209 -44.07 -9.85 -4.82
C CYS A 209 -44.38 -11.09 -3.95
N LYS A 210 -44.30 -12.30 -4.50
CA LYS A 210 -44.51 -13.56 -3.76
C LYS A 210 -43.61 -13.66 -2.52
N PHE A 211 -42.35 -13.25 -2.62
CA PHE A 211 -41.41 -13.30 -1.49
C PHE A 211 -41.79 -12.35 -0.35
N TYR A 212 -42.25 -11.13 -0.65
CA TYR A 212 -42.61 -10.15 0.39
C TYR A 212 -44.04 -10.32 0.91
N ASP A 213 -44.95 -10.82 0.07
CA ASP A 213 -46.37 -11.00 0.40
C ASP A 213 -46.66 -12.34 1.12
N GLY A 214 -45.69 -13.27 1.17
CA GLY A 214 -45.84 -14.55 1.88
C GLY A 214 -45.65 -14.48 3.41
N ASN A 215 -46.39 -15.31 4.15
CA ASN A 215 -46.41 -15.42 5.63
C ASN A 215 -45.14 -16.04 6.28
N ASN A 216 -43.96 -15.91 5.66
CA ASN A 216 -42.73 -16.48 6.20
C ASN A 216 -42.16 -15.63 7.34
N LYS A 217 -42.18 -16.18 8.57
CA LYS A 217 -41.66 -15.56 9.81
C LYS A 217 -40.15 -15.22 9.78
N ARG A 218 -39.39 -15.73 8.80
CA ARG A 218 -37.99 -15.33 8.53
C ARG A 218 -37.75 -15.16 7.02
N ARG A 219 -37.56 -13.90 6.59
CA ARG A 219 -37.23 -13.55 5.20
C ARG A 219 -35.72 -13.69 4.97
N ASP A 220 -35.27 -14.83 4.45
CA ASP A 220 -33.86 -15.03 4.04
C ASP A 220 -33.64 -14.47 2.63
N SER A 221 -32.95 -13.34 2.50
CA SER A 221 -32.66 -12.67 1.23
C SER A 221 -31.81 -13.50 0.25
N VAL A 222 -31.13 -14.54 0.73
CA VAL A 222 -30.42 -15.51 -0.12
C VAL A 222 -31.40 -16.34 -0.93
N VAL A 223 -32.55 -16.68 -0.34
CA VAL A 223 -33.57 -17.49 -1.00
C VAL A 223 -34.12 -16.71 -2.20
N LEU A 224 -34.48 -15.44 -2.00
CA LEU A 224 -34.89 -14.55 -3.09
C LEU A 224 -33.78 -14.43 -4.15
N SER A 225 -32.54 -14.19 -3.72
CA SER A 225 -31.39 -14.05 -4.63
C SER A 225 -31.14 -15.29 -5.48
N ARG A 226 -31.29 -16.49 -4.91
CA ARG A 226 -31.17 -17.77 -5.65
C ARG A 226 -32.26 -17.94 -6.69
N LYS A 227 -33.51 -17.65 -6.33
CA LYS A 227 -34.65 -17.75 -7.26
C LYS A 227 -34.50 -16.77 -8.42
N ILE A 228 -34.20 -15.51 -8.14
CA ILE A 228 -33.93 -14.51 -9.20
C ILE A 228 -32.79 -14.96 -10.10
N TYR A 229 -31.69 -15.48 -9.52
CA TYR A 229 -30.56 -15.94 -10.29
C TYR A 229 -30.90 -17.14 -11.20
N ASN A 230 -31.76 -18.06 -10.73
CA ASN A 230 -32.24 -19.18 -11.55
C ASN A 230 -33.13 -18.70 -12.70
N LEU A 231 -34.05 -17.76 -12.46
CA LEU A 231 -34.87 -17.14 -13.52
C LEU A 231 -34.00 -16.52 -14.61
N VAL A 232 -32.92 -15.83 -14.23
CA VAL A 232 -31.95 -15.27 -15.19
C VAL A 232 -31.25 -16.37 -16.00
N LEU A 233 -30.90 -17.51 -15.39
CA LEU A 233 -30.27 -18.62 -16.10
C LEU A 233 -31.23 -19.30 -17.09
N GLU A 234 -32.49 -19.50 -16.69
CA GLU A 234 -33.55 -20.04 -17.54
C GLU A 234 -33.81 -19.12 -18.73
N HIS A 235 -34.01 -17.83 -18.49
CA HIS A 235 -34.20 -16.84 -19.54
C HIS A 235 -33.03 -16.81 -20.52
N ASN A 236 -31.79 -16.77 -20.02
CA ASN A 236 -30.61 -16.82 -20.90
C ASN A 236 -30.61 -18.09 -21.76
N LYS A 237 -31.01 -19.25 -21.20
CA LYS A 237 -31.09 -20.51 -21.94
C LYS A 237 -32.16 -20.48 -23.03
N GLU A 238 -33.35 -19.94 -22.73
CA GLU A 238 -34.44 -19.74 -23.70
C GLU A 238 -33.97 -18.86 -24.87
N ILE A 239 -33.32 -17.73 -24.57
CA ILE A 239 -32.78 -16.84 -25.62
C ILE A 239 -31.68 -17.53 -26.43
N TYR A 240 -30.74 -18.24 -25.80
CA TYR A 240 -29.71 -18.98 -26.53
C TYR A 240 -30.32 -20.03 -27.48
N GLN A 241 -31.42 -20.69 -27.10
CA GLN A 241 -32.11 -21.63 -27.99
C GLN A 241 -32.71 -20.96 -29.21
N ASN A 242 -33.18 -19.72 -29.08
CA ASN A 242 -33.76 -18.95 -30.20
C ASN A 242 -32.69 -18.45 -31.19
N TYR A 243 -31.43 -18.34 -30.78
CA TYR A 243 -30.33 -17.79 -31.59
C TYR A 243 -29.23 -18.81 -31.94
N SER A 244 -29.30 -20.05 -31.44
CA SER A 244 -28.33 -21.12 -31.72
C SER A 244 -28.61 -21.82 -33.05
N CYS A 245 -27.57 -22.04 -33.85
CA CYS A 245 -27.59 -22.95 -35.02
C CYS A 245 -27.52 -24.44 -34.64
N HIS A 246 -27.36 -24.78 -33.36
CA HIS A 246 -27.30 -26.15 -32.85
C HIS A 246 -28.51 -26.48 -31.97
N LYS A 247 -29.29 -27.47 -32.40
CA LYS A 247 -30.50 -28.01 -31.72
C LYS A 247 -30.17 -28.93 -30.52
N ASP A 248 -28.91 -29.26 -30.28
CA ASP A 248 -28.52 -30.16 -29.20
C ASP A 248 -28.41 -29.48 -27.83
N LYS A 249 -29.21 -29.98 -26.88
CA LYS A 249 -29.41 -29.41 -25.53
C LYS A 249 -28.18 -29.50 -24.61
N ASN A 250 -27.10 -30.18 -25.03
CA ASN A 250 -25.93 -30.52 -24.22
C ASN A 250 -24.58 -30.01 -24.76
N VAL A 251 -24.54 -29.34 -25.92
CA VAL A 251 -23.28 -28.84 -26.49
C VAL A 251 -22.97 -27.47 -25.90
N GLU A 252 -21.74 -27.30 -25.39
CA GLU A 252 -21.25 -26.01 -24.92
C GLU A 252 -21.29 -24.98 -26.05
N TYR A 253 -21.80 -23.79 -25.74
CA TYR A 253 -21.93 -22.68 -26.67
C TYR A 253 -20.55 -22.24 -27.18
N ASP A 254 -20.16 -22.72 -28.36
CA ASP A 254 -18.92 -22.31 -29.01
C ASP A 254 -19.13 -20.96 -29.69
N MET A 255 -18.72 -19.91 -28.98
CA MET A 255 -18.84 -18.52 -29.44
C MET A 255 -18.07 -18.26 -30.74
N ASP A 256 -17.11 -19.12 -31.10
CA ASP A 256 -16.30 -18.94 -32.31
C ASP A 256 -17.08 -19.29 -33.58
N ASN A 257 -18.09 -20.17 -33.49
CA ASN A 257 -18.91 -20.65 -34.62
C ASN A 257 -20.33 -20.01 -34.70
N CYS A 258 -20.65 -19.04 -33.85
CA CYS A 258 -21.96 -18.35 -33.90
C CYS A 258 -21.98 -17.15 -34.86
N THR A 259 -23.18 -16.80 -35.36
CA THR A 259 -23.41 -15.56 -36.14
C THR A 259 -23.04 -14.32 -35.31
N ASP A 260 -22.69 -13.22 -35.98
CA ASP A 260 -22.31 -11.99 -35.27
C ASP A 260 -23.44 -11.48 -34.37
N GLU A 261 -24.69 -11.54 -34.82
CA GLU A 261 -25.85 -11.18 -34.00
C GLU A 261 -25.96 -12.02 -32.71
N CYS A 262 -25.76 -13.34 -32.83
CA CYS A 262 -25.75 -14.24 -31.69
C CYS A 262 -24.65 -13.89 -30.67
N LYS A 263 -23.47 -13.47 -31.15
CA LYS A 263 -22.36 -13.02 -30.30
C LYS A 263 -22.73 -11.75 -29.52
N GLU A 264 -23.36 -10.77 -30.16
CA GLU A 264 -23.77 -9.52 -29.51
C GLU A 264 -24.76 -9.75 -28.37
N VAL A 265 -25.83 -10.51 -28.64
CA VAL A 265 -26.85 -10.87 -27.64
C VAL A 265 -26.20 -11.63 -26.48
N SER A 266 -25.29 -12.55 -26.79
CA SER A 266 -24.57 -13.32 -25.78
C SER A 266 -23.74 -12.44 -24.84
N PHE A 267 -23.04 -11.43 -25.36
CA PHE A 267 -22.28 -10.49 -24.52
C PHE A 267 -23.19 -9.68 -23.59
N LEU A 268 -24.35 -9.24 -24.08
CA LEU A 268 -25.35 -8.52 -23.28
C LEU A 268 -25.95 -9.38 -22.17
N LEU A 269 -26.35 -10.62 -22.47
CA LEU A 269 -26.89 -11.57 -21.50
C LEU A 269 -25.89 -11.89 -20.37
N ILE A 270 -24.58 -11.93 -20.68
CA ILE A 270 -23.53 -12.08 -19.68
C ILE A 270 -23.50 -10.89 -18.71
N GLU A 271 -23.64 -9.66 -19.21
CA GLU A 271 -23.64 -8.46 -18.38
C GLU A 271 -24.94 -8.31 -17.56
N ILE A 272 -26.10 -8.69 -18.11
CA ILE A 272 -27.36 -8.80 -17.34
C ILE A 272 -27.17 -9.79 -16.17
N ARG A 273 -26.61 -10.96 -16.44
CA ARG A 273 -26.29 -11.94 -15.39
C ARG A 273 -25.32 -11.39 -14.34
N ASN A 274 -24.30 -10.64 -14.76
CA ASN A 274 -23.35 -10.02 -13.84
C ASN A 274 -23.99 -8.93 -12.96
N HIS A 275 -24.96 -8.18 -13.49
CA HIS A 275 -25.78 -7.23 -12.72
C HIS A 275 -26.50 -7.93 -11.57
N PHE A 276 -27.21 -9.03 -11.85
CA PHE A 276 -27.92 -9.78 -10.81
C PHE A 276 -26.98 -10.45 -9.82
N ARG A 277 -25.82 -10.96 -10.24
CA ARG A 277 -24.79 -11.47 -9.31
C ARG A 277 -24.31 -10.40 -8.32
N LYS A 278 -24.23 -9.14 -8.76
CA LYS A 278 -23.75 -8.02 -7.94
C LYS A 278 -24.79 -7.55 -6.94
N TYR A 279 -26.05 -7.43 -7.35
CA TYR A 279 -27.12 -6.86 -6.51
C TYR A 279 -27.94 -7.93 -5.76
N PHE A 280 -27.95 -9.18 -6.23
CA PHE A 280 -28.64 -10.34 -5.64
C PHE A 280 -27.69 -11.53 -5.48
N PRO A 281 -26.73 -11.48 -4.52
CA PRO A 281 -25.73 -12.52 -4.36
C PRO A 281 -26.32 -13.85 -3.83
N TYR A 282 -26.22 -14.93 -4.61
CA TYR A 282 -26.82 -16.24 -4.30
C TYR A 282 -25.99 -17.15 -3.36
N LYS A 283 -24.76 -16.73 -2.97
CA LYS A 283 -23.83 -17.50 -2.11
C LYS A 283 -23.64 -16.83 -0.73
N LYS A 284 -24.02 -17.55 0.35
CA LYS A 284 -23.93 -17.11 1.77
C LYS A 284 -22.52 -16.69 2.21
N ASN A 285 -21.45 -17.28 1.66
CA ASN A 285 -20.06 -16.97 2.06
C ASN A 285 -19.37 -15.93 1.16
N SER A 286 -20.11 -15.21 0.30
CA SER A 286 -19.49 -14.14 -0.50
C SER A 286 -19.31 -12.89 0.37
N LYS A 287 -18.15 -12.21 0.29
CA LYS A 287 -17.95 -10.88 0.94
C LYS A 287 -19.09 -9.88 0.63
N GLN A 288 -19.75 -10.05 -0.52
CA GLN A 288 -20.88 -9.25 -1.00
C GLN A 288 -22.19 -9.52 -0.23
N TYR A 289 -22.38 -10.73 0.30
CA TYR A 289 -23.55 -11.09 1.12
C TYR A 289 -23.53 -10.36 2.47
N ASN A 290 -22.41 -10.45 3.20
CA ASN A 290 -22.26 -9.89 4.56
C ASN A 290 -22.37 -8.34 4.65
N GLN A 291 -22.35 -7.63 3.53
CA GLN A 291 -22.36 -6.16 3.52
C GLN A 291 -23.71 -5.54 3.15
N ARG A 292 -24.65 -6.28 2.54
CA ARG A 292 -25.79 -5.65 1.83
C ARG A 292 -27.16 -6.31 2.01
N ASN A 293 -27.23 -7.56 2.47
CA ASN A 293 -28.43 -8.38 2.24
C ASN A 293 -29.30 -8.67 3.47
N ASP A 294 -28.92 -8.27 4.68
CA ASP A 294 -29.77 -8.56 5.84
C ASP A 294 -31.04 -7.68 5.89
N ASN A 295 -31.11 -6.56 5.14
CA ASN A 295 -32.24 -5.61 5.15
C ASN A 295 -32.63 -5.06 3.75
N MET A 296 -32.69 -5.89 2.69
CA MET A 296 -33.17 -5.41 1.39
C MET A 296 -34.70 -5.16 1.43
N SER A 297 -35.16 -3.99 1.00
CA SER A 297 -36.59 -3.65 0.96
C SER A 297 -37.26 -4.05 -0.36
N ARG A 298 -38.60 -4.23 -0.36
CA ARG A 298 -39.40 -4.47 -1.59
C ARG A 298 -39.20 -3.36 -2.63
N LYS A 299 -39.16 -2.09 -2.20
CA LYS A 299 -38.96 -0.92 -3.06
C LYS A 299 -37.57 -0.97 -3.72
N SER A 300 -36.53 -1.25 -2.93
CA SER A 300 -35.15 -1.36 -3.42
C SER A 300 -35.00 -2.53 -4.41
N ALA A 301 -35.58 -3.70 -4.10
CA ALA A 301 -35.53 -4.86 -4.98
C ALA A 301 -36.19 -4.58 -6.35
N LYS A 302 -37.39 -3.99 -6.35
CA LYS A 302 -38.10 -3.60 -7.60
C LYS A 302 -37.32 -2.57 -8.42
N PHE A 303 -36.69 -1.59 -7.76
CA PHE A 303 -35.87 -0.59 -8.45
C PHE A 303 -34.64 -1.22 -9.11
N LEU A 304 -33.91 -2.09 -8.38
CA LEU A 304 -32.69 -2.75 -8.86
C LEU A 304 -32.95 -3.75 -10.00
N SER A 305 -34.17 -4.27 -10.12
CA SER A 305 -34.61 -5.13 -11.22
C SER A 305 -35.39 -4.40 -12.31
N SER A 306 -35.57 -3.07 -12.23
CA SER A 306 -36.31 -2.31 -13.24
C SER A 306 -35.57 -2.25 -14.58
N GLU A 307 -36.31 -2.36 -15.69
CA GLU A 307 -35.74 -2.38 -17.04
C GLU A 307 -34.85 -1.17 -17.32
N LYS A 308 -35.32 0.04 -16.99
CA LYS A 308 -34.55 1.28 -17.15
C LYS A 308 -33.23 1.23 -16.38
N PHE A 309 -33.24 0.78 -15.12
CA PHE A 309 -32.04 0.72 -14.30
C PHE A 309 -31.06 -0.35 -14.80
N VAL A 310 -31.55 -1.55 -15.12
CA VAL A 310 -30.72 -2.65 -15.63
C VAL A 310 -30.06 -2.26 -16.94
N PHE A 311 -30.81 -1.70 -17.90
CA PHE A 311 -30.26 -1.23 -19.17
C PHE A 311 -29.15 -0.18 -18.95
N GLN A 312 -29.39 0.82 -18.10
CA GLN A 312 -28.39 1.85 -17.78
C GLN A 312 -27.13 1.26 -17.12
N GLN A 313 -27.26 0.25 -16.26
CA GLN A 313 -26.10 -0.42 -15.65
C GLN A 313 -25.34 -1.26 -16.68
N VAL A 314 -26.04 -2.00 -17.55
CA VAL A 314 -25.45 -2.81 -18.62
C VAL A 314 -24.73 -1.92 -19.65
N LYS A 315 -25.38 -0.85 -20.12
CA LYS A 315 -24.75 0.17 -20.99
C LYS A 315 -23.48 0.72 -20.38
N LYS A 316 -23.54 1.17 -19.12
CA LYS A 316 -22.36 1.67 -18.41
C LYS A 316 -21.25 0.61 -18.32
N LYS A 317 -21.60 -0.66 -18.11
CA LYS A 317 -20.62 -1.75 -18.03
C LYS A 317 -19.94 -2.04 -19.37
N ILE A 318 -20.69 -2.03 -20.46
CA ILE A 318 -20.16 -2.24 -21.81
C ILE A 318 -19.22 -1.10 -22.19
N ILE A 319 -19.64 0.15 -21.97
CA ILE A 319 -18.80 1.32 -22.26
C ILE A 319 -17.55 1.32 -21.39
N ASN A 320 -17.64 0.93 -20.11
CA ASN A 320 -16.45 0.76 -19.27
C ASN A 320 -15.49 -0.32 -19.80
N GLN A 321 -16.00 -1.41 -20.39
CA GLN A 321 -15.15 -2.44 -20.99
C GLN A 321 -14.47 -1.94 -22.26
N LEU A 322 -15.20 -1.17 -23.08
CA LEU A 322 -14.64 -0.47 -24.24
C LEU A 322 -13.53 0.50 -23.83
N VAL A 323 -13.77 1.37 -22.84
CA VAL A 323 -12.77 2.32 -22.32
C VAL A 323 -11.53 1.59 -21.81
N ALA A 324 -11.69 0.52 -21.01
CA ALA A 324 -10.56 -0.28 -20.55
C ALA A 324 -9.79 -0.92 -21.71
N GLY A 325 -10.50 -1.33 -22.76
CA GLY A 325 -9.93 -1.82 -24.00
C GLY A 325 -9.11 -0.77 -24.76
N LEU A 326 -9.67 0.43 -24.94
CA LEU A 326 -8.99 1.56 -25.59
C LEU A 326 -7.74 1.99 -24.82
N ILE A 327 -7.80 2.06 -23.49
CA ILE A 327 -6.62 2.35 -22.65
C ILE A 327 -5.55 1.27 -22.83
N GLN A 328 -5.93 -0.02 -22.85
CA GLN A 328 -4.98 -1.10 -23.09
C GLN A 328 -4.37 -1.04 -24.50
N TYR A 329 -5.16 -0.70 -25.51
CA TYR A 329 -4.69 -0.44 -26.87
C TYR A 329 -3.63 0.67 -26.88
N GLY A 330 -3.96 1.83 -26.32
CA GLY A 330 -3.06 2.99 -26.29
C GLY A 330 -1.77 2.69 -25.52
N LYS A 331 -1.87 1.91 -24.44
CA LYS A 331 -0.71 1.44 -23.69
C LYS A 331 0.19 0.53 -24.55
N ILE A 332 -0.38 -0.46 -25.23
CA ILE A 332 0.40 -1.36 -26.09
C ILE A 332 1.08 -0.56 -27.21
N HIS A 333 0.32 0.31 -27.88
CA HIS A 333 0.85 1.14 -28.95
C HIS A 333 2.03 2.00 -28.47
N HIS A 334 1.86 2.70 -27.34
CA HIS A 334 2.88 3.60 -26.83
C HIS A 334 4.16 2.91 -26.36
N TYR A 335 4.05 1.73 -25.75
CA TYR A 335 5.23 1.03 -25.23
C TYR A 335 5.95 0.19 -26.28
N PHE A 336 5.23 -0.41 -27.23
CA PHE A 336 5.78 -1.41 -28.15
C PHE A 336 5.82 -0.98 -29.62
N ILE A 337 5.13 0.09 -30.02
CA ILE A 337 5.04 0.50 -31.45
C ILE A 337 5.57 1.90 -31.69
N ALA A 338 5.29 2.85 -30.79
CA ALA A 338 5.57 4.28 -31.03
C ALA A 338 7.05 4.60 -31.32
N ASP A 339 7.99 3.79 -30.80
CA ASP A 339 9.43 4.00 -31.01
C ASP A 339 9.95 3.32 -32.31
N LEU A 340 9.13 2.45 -32.95
CA LEU A 340 9.48 1.75 -34.20
C LEU A 340 9.08 2.53 -35.44
N SER A 341 8.19 3.52 -35.31
CA SER A 341 7.73 4.35 -36.42
C SER A 341 8.72 5.45 -36.85
N ASP A 342 9.85 5.58 -36.15
CA ASP A 342 10.87 6.62 -36.39
C ASP A 342 12.07 6.12 -37.24
N GLU A 343 12.16 4.82 -37.57
CA GLU A 343 13.16 4.28 -38.51
C GLU A 343 12.53 3.84 -39.84
N PRO A 344 12.78 4.53 -40.97
CA PRO A 344 12.00 4.30 -42.19
C PRO A 344 12.27 3.00 -42.97
N ASN A 345 13.28 2.17 -42.66
CA ASN A 345 13.79 1.19 -43.64
C ASN A 345 14.21 -0.19 -43.09
N ASN A 346 13.62 -0.70 -42.01
CA ASN A 346 13.84 -2.11 -41.63
C ASN A 346 12.66 -2.98 -42.11
N GLU A 347 12.82 -3.60 -43.27
CA GLU A 347 11.91 -4.61 -43.85
C GLU A 347 11.90 -5.93 -43.07
N GLU A 348 12.76 -6.10 -42.07
CA GLU A 348 12.64 -7.20 -41.10
C GLU A 348 11.51 -6.92 -40.11
N GLN A 349 10.29 -7.24 -40.54
CA GLN A 349 9.08 -7.27 -39.72
C GLN A 349 9.21 -8.33 -38.61
N SER A 350 9.93 -8.01 -37.55
CA SER A 350 9.98 -8.87 -36.37
C SER A 350 8.61 -8.88 -35.68
N TYR A 351 8.05 -10.08 -35.51
CA TYR A 351 6.86 -10.28 -34.70
C TYR A 351 7.17 -9.90 -33.25
N ILE A 352 6.57 -8.82 -32.75
CA ILE A 352 6.75 -8.40 -31.35
C ILE A 352 5.79 -9.20 -30.49
N GLU A 353 6.31 -10.20 -29.80
CA GLU A 353 5.55 -10.97 -28.81
C GLU A 353 5.43 -10.17 -27.51
N ILE A 354 4.19 -9.79 -27.17
CA ILE A 354 3.90 -9.13 -25.89
C ILE A 354 3.58 -10.19 -24.85
N THR A 355 4.28 -10.17 -23.72
CA THR A 355 4.05 -11.12 -22.62
C THR A 355 3.38 -10.45 -21.42
N SER A 356 2.87 -11.27 -20.49
CA SER A 356 2.38 -10.78 -19.21
C SER A 356 3.47 -10.18 -18.32
N ASP A 357 4.72 -10.59 -18.51
CA ASP A 357 5.86 -10.08 -17.73
C ASP A 357 6.19 -8.65 -18.17
N ASP A 358 6.16 -8.35 -19.46
CA ASP A 358 6.35 -6.98 -19.97
C ASP A 358 5.32 -6.00 -19.40
N LEU A 359 4.04 -6.40 -19.41
CA LEU A 359 2.96 -5.60 -18.84
C LEU A 359 3.10 -5.41 -17.33
N SER A 360 3.64 -6.43 -16.63
CA SER A 360 3.93 -6.36 -15.20
C SER A 360 5.08 -5.39 -14.91
N ASN A 361 6.14 -5.40 -15.71
CA ASN A 361 7.31 -4.54 -15.55
C ASN A 361 6.92 -3.06 -15.67
N ILE A 362 6.15 -2.72 -16.72
CA ILE A 362 5.60 -1.37 -16.89
C ILE A 362 4.77 -0.97 -15.66
N GLN A 363 3.96 -1.89 -15.12
CA GLN A 363 3.14 -1.60 -13.95
C GLN A 363 3.99 -1.31 -12.70
N VAL A 364 5.12 -2.00 -12.49
CA VAL A 364 6.02 -1.76 -11.36
C VAL A 364 6.64 -0.37 -11.46
N GLU A 365 7.15 0.01 -12.63
CA GLU A 365 7.75 1.32 -12.85
C GLU A 365 6.74 2.47 -12.65
N GLU A 366 5.55 2.36 -13.25
CA GLU A 366 4.46 3.33 -13.05
C GLU A 366 4.03 3.43 -11.57
N ALA A 367 4.00 2.30 -10.84
CA ALA A 367 3.63 2.28 -9.44
C ALA A 367 4.69 2.93 -8.54
N PHE A 368 5.97 2.75 -8.87
CA PHE A 368 7.08 3.33 -8.14
C PHE A 368 7.17 4.84 -8.34
N LYS A 369 7.02 5.35 -9.57
CA LYS A 369 6.91 6.79 -9.87
C LYS A 369 5.83 7.47 -9.01
N LYS A 370 4.68 6.81 -8.83
CA LYS A 370 3.62 7.32 -7.95
C LYS A 370 4.05 7.39 -6.48
N GLN A 371 4.90 6.48 -6.00
CA GLN A 371 5.39 6.55 -4.63
C GLN A 371 6.29 7.77 -4.42
N ILE A 372 7.19 8.07 -5.36
CA ILE A 372 8.02 9.29 -5.29
C ILE A 372 7.13 10.53 -5.28
N PHE A 373 6.07 10.53 -6.10
CA PHE A 373 5.11 11.63 -6.12
C PHE A 373 4.38 11.85 -4.78
N LEU A 374 4.11 10.79 -4.01
CA LEU A 374 3.57 10.93 -2.66
C LEU A 374 4.55 11.69 -1.76
N SER A 375 5.85 11.36 -1.81
CA SER A 375 6.88 12.08 -1.06
C SER A 375 7.10 13.51 -1.57
N LEU A 376 6.93 13.76 -2.87
CA LEU A 376 6.93 15.13 -3.42
C LEU A 376 5.80 15.98 -2.84
N THR A 377 4.64 15.40 -2.55
CA THR A 377 3.53 16.14 -1.90
C THR A 377 3.96 16.67 -0.52
N TRP A 378 4.71 15.87 0.25
CA TRP A 378 5.29 16.29 1.52
C TRP A 378 6.28 17.44 1.36
N ALA A 379 7.21 17.34 0.39
CA ALA A 379 8.15 18.41 0.09
C ALA A 379 7.44 19.72 -0.31
N ILE A 380 6.42 19.64 -1.19
CA ILE A 380 5.64 20.80 -1.62
C ILE A 380 4.93 21.48 -0.44
N THR A 381 4.36 20.72 0.49
CA THR A 381 3.73 21.32 1.67
C THR A 381 4.72 22.06 2.56
N ARG A 382 5.95 21.55 2.66
CA ARG A 382 7.03 22.16 3.44
C ARG A 382 7.66 23.38 2.78
N LEU A 383 7.51 23.56 1.46
CA LEU A 383 7.89 24.83 0.83
C LEU A 383 7.16 26.02 1.48
N ASN A 384 5.92 25.85 1.96
CA ASN A 384 5.19 26.90 2.67
C ASN A 384 5.89 27.37 3.96
N TYR A 385 6.71 26.51 4.58
CA TYR A 385 7.46 26.85 5.79
C TYR A 385 8.50 27.94 5.53
N PHE A 386 9.22 27.83 4.41
CA PHE A 386 10.26 28.77 4.01
C PHE A 386 9.67 30.07 3.47
N TYR A 387 8.64 30.00 2.62
CA TYR A 387 8.14 31.16 1.90
C TYR A 387 7.17 32.05 2.70
N LYS A 388 6.89 31.74 3.99
CA LYS A 388 5.91 32.43 4.85
C LYS A 388 4.68 32.87 4.03
N TYR A 389 3.92 31.92 3.50
CA TYR A 389 2.71 32.24 2.75
C TYR A 389 1.80 33.10 3.64
N ARG A 390 1.80 34.43 3.44
CA ARG A 390 1.21 35.42 4.34
C ARG A 390 -0.28 35.14 4.46
N SER A 391 -0.67 34.39 5.48
CA SER A 391 -2.08 34.20 5.86
C SER A 391 -2.40 34.90 7.18
N SER A 392 -1.53 35.79 7.66
CA SER A 392 -1.77 36.60 8.85
C SER A 392 -2.71 37.78 8.58
N ASN A 393 -2.91 38.17 7.31
CA ASN A 393 -3.87 39.21 6.96
C ASN A 393 -5.10 38.61 6.25
N PRO A 394 -6.25 38.46 6.95
CA PRO A 394 -7.49 37.95 6.34
C PRO A 394 -7.98 38.86 5.20
N ASP A 395 -7.60 40.13 5.18
CA ASP A 395 -8.00 41.09 4.15
C ASP A 395 -7.30 40.85 2.80
N PHE A 396 -6.19 40.10 2.76
CA PHE A 396 -5.56 39.69 1.49
C PHE A 396 -6.23 38.45 0.85
N LEU A 397 -7.25 37.88 1.50
CA LEU A 397 -8.16 36.91 0.87
C LEU A 397 -9.22 37.61 0.01
N ASP A 398 -9.38 38.93 0.17
CA ASP A 398 -10.29 39.78 -0.62
C ASP A 398 -9.49 40.84 -1.40
N GLY A 399 -9.19 40.57 -2.68
CA GLY A 399 -9.19 41.69 -3.64
C GLY A 399 -7.90 42.14 -4.33
N SER A 400 -6.96 41.26 -4.69
CA SER A 400 -6.05 41.60 -5.83
C SER A 400 -6.02 40.50 -6.90
N GLU A 401 -6.58 40.85 -8.06
CA GLU A 401 -6.83 39.96 -9.20
C GLU A 401 -5.60 39.61 -10.05
N GLN A 402 -4.40 40.08 -9.68
CA GLN A 402 -3.24 40.01 -10.56
C GLN A 402 -2.16 39.09 -10.01
N SER A 403 -1.86 38.06 -10.81
CA SER A 403 -0.62 37.24 -10.88
C SER A 403 -0.41 35.93 -10.09
N ALA A 404 -1.24 35.44 -9.17
CA ALA A 404 -0.93 34.13 -8.55
C ALA A 404 -1.43 32.92 -9.38
N GLY A 405 -0.52 32.22 -10.06
CA GLY A 405 -0.74 30.85 -10.52
C GLY A 405 -0.69 29.93 -9.31
N GLY A 406 -1.74 29.15 -9.03
CA GLY A 406 -1.86 28.37 -7.78
C GLY A 406 -0.86 27.20 -7.60
N ASP A 407 0.26 27.17 -8.33
CA ASP A 407 1.30 26.15 -8.22
C ASP A 407 2.56 26.75 -7.60
N ILE A 408 2.83 26.42 -6.33
CA ILE A 408 4.00 26.91 -5.58
C ILE A 408 5.34 26.53 -6.24
N THR A 409 5.34 25.60 -7.19
CA THR A 409 6.54 25.15 -7.92
C THR A 409 6.76 25.84 -9.27
N CYS A 410 5.91 26.79 -9.66
CA CYS A 410 5.92 27.37 -11.02
C CYS A 410 5.91 28.91 -11.10
N ASP A 411 5.89 29.66 -10.00
CA ASP A 411 5.83 31.13 -10.04
C ASP A 411 7.21 31.73 -9.74
N ASN A 412 7.91 32.21 -10.78
CA ASN A 412 9.16 32.97 -10.66
C ASN A 412 8.93 34.31 -9.91
N THR A 413 7.68 34.78 -9.86
CA THR A 413 7.26 35.96 -9.09
C THR A 413 7.52 35.78 -7.58
N TYR A 414 7.37 34.56 -7.04
CA TYR A 414 7.61 34.31 -5.62
C TYR A 414 9.08 34.44 -5.24
N ILE A 415 10.01 34.06 -6.13
CA ILE A 415 11.45 34.22 -5.86
C ILE A 415 11.77 35.72 -5.81
N GLY A 416 11.35 36.49 -6.81
CA GLY A 416 11.61 37.94 -6.85
C GLY A 416 10.97 38.72 -5.71
N ASP A 417 9.77 38.35 -5.26
CA ASP A 417 9.12 38.96 -4.09
C ASP A 417 9.79 38.55 -2.77
N PHE A 418 10.42 37.38 -2.74
CA PHE A 418 11.13 36.86 -1.56
C PHE A 418 12.56 37.43 -1.47
N GLU A 419 13.25 37.59 -2.58
CA GLU A 419 14.55 38.29 -2.67
C GLU A 419 14.46 39.70 -2.09
N LYS A 420 13.39 40.44 -2.42
CA LYS A 420 13.11 41.77 -1.85
C LYS A 420 12.85 41.74 -0.34
N LYS A 421 12.23 40.67 0.18
CA LYS A 421 12.01 40.54 1.64
C LYS A 421 13.30 40.25 2.39
N LEU A 422 14.26 39.60 1.75
CA LEU A 422 15.59 39.35 2.31
C LEU A 422 16.46 40.61 2.38
N ASP A 423 15.94 41.79 2.04
CA ASP A 423 16.57 43.07 2.42
C ASP A 423 16.38 43.38 3.92
N ASP A 424 15.40 42.75 4.59
CA ASP A 424 15.19 42.84 6.05
C ASP A 424 16.08 41.81 6.79
N GLU A 425 16.94 42.30 7.69
CA GLU A 425 17.85 41.45 8.49
C GLU A 425 17.09 40.44 9.37
N ASN A 426 15.89 40.77 9.87
CA ASN A 426 15.09 39.85 10.68
C ASN A 426 14.57 38.67 9.85
N GLU A 427 14.15 38.93 8.61
CA GLU A 427 13.71 37.89 7.68
C GLU A 427 14.89 36.99 7.25
N GLN A 428 16.10 37.54 7.09
CA GLN A 428 17.31 36.76 6.84
C GLN A 428 17.63 35.81 8.00
N VAL A 429 17.63 36.31 9.25
CA VAL A 429 17.91 35.51 10.45
C VAL A 429 16.88 34.39 10.61
N GLU A 430 15.60 34.67 10.40
CA GLU A 430 14.55 33.66 10.47
C GLU A 430 14.72 32.60 9.39
N LEU A 431 14.97 33.00 8.14
CA LEU A 431 15.18 32.04 7.06
C LEU A 431 16.42 31.16 7.30
N LEU A 432 17.54 31.76 7.72
CA LEU A 432 18.76 31.01 8.01
C LEU A 432 18.51 29.96 9.09
N SER A 433 17.77 30.32 10.13
CA SER A 433 17.32 29.39 11.18
C SER A 433 16.53 28.23 10.57
N LYS A 434 15.51 28.51 9.74
CA LYS A 434 14.71 27.48 9.06
C LYS A 434 15.53 26.57 8.15
N LEU A 435 16.52 27.11 7.43
CA LEU A 435 17.39 26.34 6.56
C LEU A 435 18.33 25.44 7.36
N LYS A 436 18.89 25.92 8.49
CA LYS A 436 19.71 25.14 9.43
C LYS A 436 18.98 23.94 10.03
N GLU A 437 17.64 23.98 10.09
CA GLU A 437 16.84 22.84 10.53
C GLU A 437 16.79 21.67 9.54
N SER A 438 17.10 21.94 8.27
CA SER A 438 17.01 20.98 7.16
C SER A 438 18.37 20.66 6.53
N PHE A 439 19.32 21.60 6.58
CA PHE A 439 20.63 21.53 5.94
C PHE A 439 21.77 21.77 6.96
N PRO A 440 22.96 21.21 6.73
CA PRO A 440 24.06 21.25 7.69
C PRO A 440 24.89 22.55 7.55
N ILE A 441 24.24 23.70 7.70
CA ILE A 441 24.90 25.01 7.52
C ILE A 441 25.72 25.36 8.78
N ALA A 442 27.01 25.66 8.62
CA ALA A 442 27.90 26.03 9.73
C ALA A 442 27.52 27.37 10.39
N ASN A 443 27.85 27.54 11.68
CA ASN A 443 27.76 28.81 12.39
C ASN A 443 29.05 29.61 12.15
N ASN A 444 28.98 30.75 11.45
CA ASN A 444 30.12 31.65 11.23
C ASN A 444 30.48 32.48 12.48
N GLU A 445 30.24 31.99 13.71
CA GLU A 445 30.39 32.81 14.92
C GLU A 445 31.85 32.96 15.42
N ASP A 446 32.80 32.18 14.88
CA ASP A 446 34.19 32.17 15.35
C ASP A 446 35.15 33.10 14.58
N ASP A 447 34.74 33.73 13.47
CA ASP A 447 35.62 34.58 12.67
C ASP A 447 35.48 36.06 13.11
N LYS A 448 36.10 36.42 14.24
CA LYS A 448 36.05 37.76 14.84
C LYS A 448 36.77 38.87 14.06
N ASP A 449 37.32 38.59 12.88
CA ASP A 449 38.34 39.45 12.25
C ASP A 449 38.09 39.82 10.77
N LYS A 450 36.83 39.91 10.29
CA LYS A 450 36.55 40.25 8.87
C LYS A 450 35.40 41.24 8.63
N ASP A 451 35.52 41.92 7.49
CA ASP A 451 34.72 43.03 6.96
C ASP A 451 33.21 42.67 6.89
N LYS A 452 32.41 43.16 7.85
CA LYS A 452 31.05 42.66 8.16
C LYS A 452 30.02 42.82 7.03
N ASP A 453 30.18 43.81 6.14
CA ASP A 453 29.17 44.09 5.12
C ASP A 453 29.31 43.20 3.86
N LYS A 454 30.53 42.81 3.48
CA LYS A 454 30.77 41.95 2.29
C LYS A 454 30.42 40.48 2.51
N ASP A 455 30.48 39.99 3.75
CA ASP A 455 30.14 38.59 4.05
C ASP A 455 28.64 38.39 4.32
N LYS A 456 27.91 39.44 4.73
CA LYS A 456 26.43 39.43 4.82
C LYS A 456 25.77 39.19 3.47
N ASP A 457 26.22 39.89 2.43
CA ASP A 457 25.69 39.70 1.06
C ASP A 457 25.95 38.29 0.52
N LYS A 458 27.11 37.68 0.84
CA LYS A 458 27.41 36.30 0.46
C LYS A 458 26.54 35.27 1.19
N ASP A 459 26.23 35.48 2.47
CA ASP A 459 25.36 34.57 3.21
C ASP A 459 23.90 34.69 2.75
N LYS A 460 23.45 35.90 2.37
CA LYS A 460 22.18 36.13 1.67
C LYS A 460 22.13 35.38 0.33
N GLU A 461 23.15 35.48 -0.50
CA GLU A 461 23.24 34.77 -1.78
C GLU A 461 23.17 33.24 -1.59
N LYS A 462 23.92 32.68 -0.63
CA LYS A 462 23.88 31.23 -0.31
C LYS A 462 22.49 30.77 0.11
N MET A 463 21.77 31.57 0.91
CA MET A 463 20.39 31.26 1.32
C MET A 463 19.45 31.21 0.11
N ILE A 464 19.56 32.18 -0.80
CA ILE A 464 18.78 32.22 -2.05
C ILE A 464 19.12 31.01 -2.92
N TRP A 465 20.40 30.73 -3.15
CA TRP A 465 20.85 29.57 -3.93
C TRP A 465 20.29 28.25 -3.40
N LEU A 466 20.22 28.08 -2.08
CA LEU A 466 19.69 26.88 -1.46
C LEU A 466 18.17 26.77 -1.66
N LEU A 467 17.43 27.85 -1.44
CA LEU A 467 15.98 27.88 -1.68
C LEU A 467 15.63 27.59 -3.14
N GLU A 468 16.32 28.22 -4.09
CA GLU A 468 16.15 27.96 -5.51
C GLU A 468 16.48 26.50 -5.85
N SER A 469 17.53 25.94 -5.27
CA SER A 469 17.90 24.54 -5.50
C SER A 469 16.83 23.57 -5.02
N ILE A 470 16.20 23.84 -3.87
CA ILE A 470 15.05 23.07 -3.37
C ILE A 470 13.90 23.17 -4.37
N LEU A 471 13.54 24.39 -4.80
CA LEU A 471 12.43 24.61 -5.72
C LEU A 471 12.66 23.91 -7.07
N LEU A 472 13.84 24.08 -7.66
CA LEU A 472 14.22 23.48 -8.94
C LEU A 472 14.25 21.95 -8.86
N SER A 473 14.79 21.39 -7.77
CA SER A 473 14.79 19.94 -7.52
C SER A 473 13.37 19.38 -7.41
N VAL A 474 12.53 19.99 -6.55
CA VAL A 474 11.14 19.55 -6.33
C VAL A 474 10.31 19.73 -7.60
N SER A 475 10.40 20.88 -8.26
CA SER A 475 9.65 21.20 -9.49
C SER A 475 10.08 20.30 -10.65
N GLY A 476 11.39 20.10 -10.85
CA GLY A 476 11.93 19.23 -11.89
C GLY A 476 11.47 17.79 -11.72
N LEU A 477 11.59 17.24 -10.51
CA LEU A 477 11.09 15.88 -10.20
C LEU A 477 9.57 15.80 -10.37
N ARG A 478 8.82 16.76 -9.82
CA ARG A 478 7.35 16.79 -9.92
C ARG A 478 6.90 16.85 -11.37
N HIS A 479 7.46 17.73 -12.18
CA HIS A 479 7.07 17.88 -13.59
C HIS A 479 7.35 16.59 -14.38
N ASN A 480 8.53 15.98 -14.18
CA ASN A 480 8.92 14.76 -14.89
C ASN A 480 8.18 13.50 -14.42
N ILE A 481 7.70 13.47 -13.17
CA ILE A 481 6.99 12.32 -12.58
C ILE A 481 5.47 12.44 -12.73
N PHE A 482 4.90 13.63 -12.46
CA PHE A 482 3.46 13.85 -12.45
C PHE A 482 2.87 13.75 -13.85
N HIS A 483 3.47 14.45 -14.81
CA HIS A 483 3.05 14.36 -16.20
C HIS A 483 3.46 13.01 -16.77
N TYR A 484 2.54 12.36 -17.49
CA TYR A 484 2.80 11.02 -17.97
C TYR A 484 3.90 11.02 -19.04
N ARG A 485 5.00 10.30 -18.76
CA ARG A 485 6.17 10.17 -19.65
C ARG A 485 6.75 8.74 -19.60
N LYS A 486 7.13 8.22 -20.76
CA LYS A 486 7.89 6.96 -20.92
C LYS A 486 9.38 7.21 -20.70
N LYS A 487 9.78 7.41 -19.45
CA LYS A 487 11.19 7.61 -19.05
C LYS A 487 11.52 6.81 -17.80
N SER A 488 12.68 6.16 -17.76
CA SER A 488 13.16 5.48 -16.55
C SER A 488 13.39 6.48 -15.41
N LEU A 489 13.43 6.01 -14.17
CA LEU A 489 13.69 6.85 -13.00
C LEU A 489 15.01 7.63 -13.13
N LEU A 490 16.09 6.94 -13.48
CA LEU A 490 17.43 7.56 -13.56
C LEU A 490 17.47 8.62 -14.67
N LYS A 491 16.75 8.40 -15.78
CA LYS A 491 16.56 9.41 -16.83
C LYS A 491 15.76 10.61 -16.33
N ILE A 492 14.72 10.38 -15.52
CA ILE A 492 13.95 11.46 -14.89
C ILE A 492 14.84 12.31 -13.97
N ILE A 493 15.66 11.67 -13.14
CA ILE A 493 16.56 12.36 -12.20
C ILE A 493 17.66 13.11 -12.98
N SER A 494 18.24 12.50 -14.02
CA SER A 494 19.30 13.14 -14.80
C SER A 494 18.82 14.37 -15.57
N GLU A 495 17.55 14.42 -15.96
CA GLU A 495 16.91 15.57 -16.62
C GLU A 495 16.51 16.69 -15.65
N VAL A 496 16.57 16.47 -14.33
CA VAL A 496 16.38 17.57 -13.37
C VAL A 496 17.50 18.59 -13.58
N SER A 497 17.12 19.86 -13.72
CA SER A 497 18.06 20.96 -13.88
C SER A 497 18.06 21.82 -12.63
N LEU A 498 19.23 21.98 -12.01
CA LEU A 498 19.47 22.99 -10.99
C LEU A 498 19.96 24.31 -11.61
N LYS A 499 19.78 24.51 -12.91
CA LYS A 499 20.04 25.78 -13.63
C LYS A 499 18.75 26.58 -13.75
N GLY A 500 18.84 27.91 -13.65
CA GLY A 500 17.70 28.81 -13.75
C GLY A 500 17.02 28.72 -15.13
N GLN A 501 15.77 29.18 -15.22
CA GLN A 501 15.08 29.25 -16.50
C GLN A 501 15.75 30.29 -17.41
N LYS A 502 15.88 29.97 -18.71
CA LYS A 502 16.29 30.96 -19.70
C LYS A 502 15.16 31.99 -19.89
N PRO A 503 15.48 33.28 -20.07
CA PRO A 503 14.49 34.30 -20.37
C PRO A 503 13.72 33.93 -21.63
N ASP A 504 12.45 34.33 -21.65
CA ASP A 504 11.55 34.03 -22.76
C ASP A 504 12.10 34.64 -24.05
N LYS A 505 11.87 34.00 -25.21
CA LYS A 505 12.42 34.45 -26.51
C LYS A 505 12.07 35.91 -26.89
N LYS A 506 11.12 36.53 -26.19
CA LYS A 506 10.71 37.92 -26.37
C LYS A 506 11.61 38.92 -25.64
N ASP A 507 12.33 38.47 -24.61
CA ASP A 507 13.24 39.30 -23.82
C ASP A 507 14.67 39.10 -24.33
N LYS A 508 15.27 40.15 -24.91
CA LYS A 508 16.66 40.11 -25.37
C LYS A 508 17.60 40.20 -24.16
N GLU A 509 18.03 39.05 -23.68
CA GLU A 509 19.11 38.96 -22.69
C GLU A 509 20.44 39.47 -23.27
N SER A 510 21.13 40.34 -22.55
CA SER A 510 22.46 40.81 -22.91
C SER A 510 23.53 39.74 -22.66
N ALA A 511 24.69 39.86 -23.33
CA ALA A 511 25.80 38.91 -23.12
C ALA A 511 26.27 38.87 -21.65
N LYS A 512 26.27 40.03 -20.96
CA LYS A 512 26.65 40.15 -19.56
C LYS A 512 25.66 39.45 -18.62
N GLU A 513 24.35 39.68 -18.80
CA GLU A 513 23.29 39.00 -18.02
C GLU A 513 23.37 37.48 -18.19
N ARG A 514 23.66 37.02 -19.40
CA ARG A 514 23.84 35.60 -19.69
C ARG A 514 25.04 35.00 -18.96
N GLU A 515 26.17 35.70 -18.94
CA GLU A 515 27.39 35.28 -18.23
C GLU A 515 27.16 35.24 -16.72
N GLU A 516 26.53 36.26 -16.14
CA GLU A 516 26.19 36.33 -14.72
C GLU A 516 25.25 35.19 -14.30
N ARG A 517 24.21 34.89 -15.08
CA ARG A 517 23.32 33.76 -14.79
C ARG A 517 24.07 32.42 -14.81
N ILE A 518 24.92 32.19 -15.81
CA ILE A 518 25.70 30.94 -15.90
C ILE A 518 26.60 30.79 -14.67
N LYS A 519 27.27 31.88 -14.27
CA LYS A 519 28.12 31.90 -13.07
C LYS A 519 27.31 31.62 -11.79
N ASN A 520 26.13 32.22 -11.65
CA ASN A 520 25.24 31.97 -10.51
C ASN A 520 24.73 30.53 -10.47
N ASP A 521 24.35 29.97 -11.62
CA ASP A 521 23.95 28.56 -11.74
C ASP A 521 25.09 27.62 -11.28
N GLU A 522 26.32 27.89 -11.70
CA GLU A 522 27.50 27.10 -11.32
C GLU A 522 27.83 27.22 -9.81
N ASN A 523 27.76 28.43 -9.26
CA ASN A 523 27.99 28.67 -7.83
C ASN A 523 26.94 27.95 -6.97
N ARG A 524 25.66 28.03 -7.36
CA ARG A 524 24.57 27.32 -6.69
C ARG A 524 24.80 25.81 -6.66
N ILE A 525 25.15 25.21 -7.80
CA ILE A 525 25.43 23.76 -7.89
C ILE A 525 26.61 23.39 -6.97
N LYS A 526 27.71 24.14 -7.04
CA LYS A 526 28.89 23.91 -6.18
C LYS A 526 28.55 24.02 -4.69
N TYR A 527 27.68 24.96 -4.32
CA TYR A 527 27.27 25.12 -2.93
C TYR A 527 26.47 23.90 -2.44
N VAL A 528 25.51 23.41 -3.23
CA VAL A 528 24.77 22.17 -2.90
C VAL A 528 25.71 20.96 -2.79
N GLU A 529 26.69 20.85 -3.69
CA GLU A 529 27.71 19.80 -3.64
C GLU A 529 28.54 19.88 -2.35
N SER A 530 28.93 21.10 -1.93
CA SER A 530 29.68 21.29 -0.70
C SER A 530 28.92 20.82 0.56
N LEU A 531 27.60 21.05 0.61
CA LEU A 531 26.75 20.59 1.71
C LEU A 531 26.58 19.05 1.70
N LEU A 532 26.49 18.44 0.52
CA LEU A 532 26.47 16.98 0.39
C LEU A 532 27.78 16.36 0.87
N TYR A 533 28.93 16.93 0.48
CA TYR A 533 30.23 16.46 0.95
C TYR A 533 30.40 16.64 2.46
N GLN A 534 29.90 17.73 3.02
CA GLN A 534 29.89 17.92 4.46
C GLN A 534 29.09 16.80 5.17
N ASP A 535 27.99 16.33 4.57
CA ASP A 535 27.27 15.17 5.10
C ASP A 535 28.06 13.87 5.02
N ILE A 536 28.69 13.60 3.87
CA ILE A 536 29.42 12.36 3.60
C ILE A 536 30.67 12.28 4.49
N ASN A 537 31.46 13.33 4.54
CA ASN A 537 32.81 13.31 5.11
C ASN A 537 32.84 13.71 6.60
N VAL A 538 31.95 14.61 7.04
CA VAL A 538 31.98 15.17 8.40
C VAL A 538 30.77 14.72 9.22
N ASN A 539 29.56 15.05 8.79
CA ASN A 539 28.37 14.82 9.63
C ASN A 539 28.08 13.33 9.82
N LEU A 540 28.40 12.48 8.85
CA LEU A 540 28.28 11.03 9.01
C LEU A 540 29.06 10.53 10.24
N GLN A 541 30.33 10.97 10.37
CA GLN A 541 31.18 10.59 11.50
C GLN A 541 30.68 11.21 12.81
N GLU A 542 30.39 12.51 12.82
CA GLU A 542 29.88 13.21 14.00
C GLU A 542 28.56 12.63 14.51
N ARG A 543 27.67 12.22 13.60
CA ARG A 543 26.42 11.54 14.00
C ARG A 543 26.61 10.13 14.47
N PHE A 544 27.59 9.43 13.93
CA PHE A 544 27.93 8.11 14.43
C PHE A 544 28.54 8.20 15.84
N LYS A 545 29.42 9.17 16.07
CA LYS A 545 29.96 9.54 17.38
C LYS A 545 28.83 9.88 18.38
N GLU A 546 27.91 10.75 17.99
CA GLU A 546 26.77 11.15 18.83
C GLU A 546 25.80 9.99 19.12
N LYS A 547 25.63 9.07 18.16
CA LYS A 547 24.82 7.85 18.36
C LYS A 547 25.44 6.94 19.42
N ILE A 548 26.77 6.84 19.50
CA ILE A 548 27.46 6.05 20.52
C ILE A 548 27.32 6.73 21.88
N ARG A 549 27.48 8.05 21.94
CA ARG A 549 27.26 8.87 23.15
C ARG A 549 25.86 8.66 23.71
N SER A 550 24.84 8.99 22.93
CA SER A 550 23.43 8.90 23.33
C SER A 550 22.92 7.47 23.57
N SER A 551 23.69 6.44 23.20
CA SER A 551 23.37 5.05 23.50
C SER A 551 23.85 4.59 24.88
N GLY A 552 24.57 5.43 25.63
CA GLY A 552 25.16 5.12 26.94
C GLY A 552 26.40 4.22 26.86
N ILE A 553 26.87 3.86 25.67
CA ILE A 553 27.94 2.84 25.52
C ILE A 553 29.25 3.31 26.18
N ALA A 554 29.62 4.57 26.01
CA ALA A 554 30.85 5.13 26.59
C ALA A 554 30.72 5.46 28.10
N GLU A 555 29.49 5.48 28.64
CA GLU A 555 29.24 5.70 30.07
C GLU A 555 29.45 4.41 30.88
N TYR A 556 29.21 3.26 30.25
CA TYR A 556 29.21 1.94 30.90
C TYR A 556 30.38 1.02 30.51
N TYR A 557 31.25 1.44 29.58
CA TYR A 557 32.41 0.65 29.14
C TYR A 557 33.69 1.49 29.05
N SER A 558 34.81 0.95 29.53
CA SER A 558 36.12 1.60 29.46
C SER A 558 36.67 1.66 28.02
N PHE A 559 37.54 2.63 27.75
CA PHE A 559 38.21 2.77 26.45
C PHE A 559 38.93 1.49 26.02
N ASP A 560 39.67 0.83 26.92
CA ASP A 560 40.37 -0.42 26.58
C ASP A 560 39.44 -1.56 26.18
N THR A 561 38.25 -1.62 26.79
CA THR A 561 37.23 -2.61 26.45
C THR A 561 36.67 -2.31 25.07
N LEU A 562 36.28 -1.07 24.81
CA LEU A 562 35.74 -0.63 23.53
C LEU A 562 36.77 -0.75 22.40
N LYS A 563 38.04 -0.40 22.64
CA LYS A 563 39.15 -0.58 21.70
C LYS A 563 39.30 -2.05 21.33
N LYS A 564 39.30 -2.97 22.29
CA LYS A 564 39.36 -4.42 22.00
C LYS A 564 38.15 -4.93 21.22
N VAL A 565 36.96 -4.39 21.49
CA VAL A 565 35.71 -4.74 20.80
C VAL A 565 35.71 -4.25 19.35
N PHE A 566 36.07 -2.99 19.12
CA PHE A 566 36.04 -2.38 17.79
C PHE A 566 37.26 -2.73 16.93
N SER A 567 38.40 -3.07 17.54
CA SER A 567 39.60 -3.58 16.84
C SER A 567 39.63 -5.11 16.74
N ALA A 568 38.53 -5.81 17.06
CA ALA A 568 38.43 -7.26 16.88
C ALA A 568 38.59 -7.65 15.39
N HIS A 569 39.17 -8.82 15.12
CA HIS A 569 39.56 -9.24 13.77
C HIS A 569 38.40 -9.11 12.76
N ASN A 570 38.67 -8.45 11.62
CA ASN A 570 37.79 -8.31 10.44
C ASN A 570 36.44 -7.59 10.65
N VAL A 571 36.25 -6.85 11.75
CA VAL A 571 35.04 -6.03 11.94
C VAL A 571 35.19 -4.70 11.19
N GLN A 572 34.40 -4.51 10.13
CA GLN A 572 34.25 -3.21 9.46
C GLN A 572 32.85 -2.65 9.71
N PHE A 573 32.77 -1.35 9.95
CA PHE A 573 31.50 -0.64 10.07
C PHE A 573 31.17 0.05 8.74
N LYS A 574 30.09 -0.40 8.10
CA LYS A 574 29.52 0.23 6.92
C LYS A 574 28.22 0.93 7.29
N PHE A 575 28.05 2.12 6.74
CA PHE A 575 26.89 2.95 6.99
C PHE A 575 25.62 2.26 6.49
N TYR A 576 25.66 1.78 5.25
CA TYR A 576 24.53 1.17 4.58
C TYR A 576 24.81 -0.27 4.14
N SER A 577 23.76 -1.10 4.20
CA SER A 577 23.74 -2.44 3.61
C SER A 577 22.46 -2.59 2.79
N PRO A 578 22.53 -3.09 1.54
CA PRO A 578 21.34 -3.39 0.76
C PRO A 578 20.39 -4.33 1.53
N LYS A 579 19.14 -3.90 1.70
CA LYS A 579 18.17 -4.67 2.48
C LYS A 579 17.59 -5.82 1.66
N TYR A 580 17.89 -7.06 2.05
CA TYR A 580 17.19 -8.24 1.54
C TYR A 580 15.72 -8.29 2.01
N PRO A 581 14.80 -8.86 1.23
CA PRO A 581 13.42 -9.02 1.65
C PRO A 581 13.32 -9.93 2.90
N MET A 582 12.33 -9.68 3.76
CA MET A 582 12.06 -10.43 5.00
C MET A 582 13.11 -10.35 6.12
N ILE A 583 14.30 -9.77 5.92
CA ILE A 583 15.29 -9.63 7.00
C ILE A 583 14.66 -8.91 8.21
N PRO A 584 14.70 -9.53 9.40
CA PRO A 584 14.09 -8.99 10.60
C PRO A 584 14.88 -7.79 11.13
N SER A 585 14.21 -6.85 11.79
CA SER A 585 14.89 -5.81 12.57
C SER A 585 15.61 -6.43 13.78
N PHE A 586 16.72 -5.83 14.25
CA PHE A 586 17.42 -6.25 15.48
C PHE A 586 16.47 -6.52 16.66
N LYS A 587 15.50 -5.63 16.92
CA LYS A 587 14.50 -5.82 18.00
C LYS A 587 13.79 -7.18 17.92
N LYS A 588 13.47 -7.66 16.71
CA LYS A 588 12.82 -8.97 16.48
C LYS A 588 13.80 -10.12 16.67
N VAL A 589 15.03 -9.97 16.21
CA VAL A 589 16.13 -10.94 16.41
C VAL A 589 16.40 -11.11 17.91
N PHE A 590 16.63 -10.02 18.63
CA PHE A 590 16.87 -9.98 20.07
C PHE A 590 15.71 -10.59 20.87
N THR A 591 14.47 -10.18 20.58
CA THR A 591 13.28 -10.74 21.25
C THR A 591 13.15 -12.24 20.97
N ARG A 592 13.50 -12.69 19.76
CA ARG A 592 13.47 -14.11 19.43
C ARG A 592 14.55 -14.89 20.17
N GLY A 593 15.77 -14.36 20.27
CA GLY A 593 16.84 -14.90 21.11
C GLY A 593 16.39 -15.07 22.57
N CYS A 594 15.79 -14.03 23.16
CA CYS A 594 15.19 -14.08 24.50
C CYS A 594 14.17 -15.22 24.66
N ASN A 595 13.23 -15.34 23.72
CA ASN A 595 12.20 -16.38 23.77
C ASN A 595 12.78 -17.79 23.66
N ILE A 596 13.85 -17.97 22.87
CA ILE A 596 14.51 -19.24 22.69
C ILE A 596 15.29 -19.60 23.96
N TYR A 597 16.05 -18.66 24.51
CA TYR A 597 16.79 -18.80 25.77
C TYR A 597 15.86 -19.21 26.92
N LYS A 598 14.76 -18.47 27.15
CA LYS A 598 13.76 -18.77 28.19
C LYS A 598 13.04 -20.11 28.01
N SER A 599 13.08 -20.71 26.81
CA SER A 599 12.37 -21.96 26.51
C SER A 599 13.17 -23.23 26.79
N ASN A 600 14.41 -23.14 27.27
CA ASN A 600 15.36 -24.26 27.46
C ASN A 600 15.51 -25.17 26.21
N ARG A 601 15.24 -24.64 25.00
CA ARG A 601 15.33 -25.38 23.73
C ARG A 601 16.75 -25.47 23.16
N VAL A 602 17.69 -24.88 23.87
CA VAL A 602 19.09 -24.69 23.49
C VAL A 602 19.90 -25.17 24.70
N LYS A 603 21.01 -25.89 24.49
CA LYS A 603 21.87 -26.27 25.62
C LYS A 603 22.47 -24.98 26.20
N ASN A 604 22.64 -24.89 27.51
CA ASN A 604 23.36 -23.78 28.13
C ASN A 604 24.70 -23.59 27.40
N GLY A 605 24.83 -22.55 26.58
CA GLY A 605 26.02 -22.31 25.75
C GLY A 605 25.79 -21.83 24.31
N ASP A 606 24.65 -22.10 23.65
CA ASP A 606 24.54 -21.79 22.19
C ASP A 606 24.09 -20.34 21.87
N LEU A 607 23.87 -19.48 22.88
CA LEU A 607 23.54 -18.04 22.71
C LEU A 607 24.33 -17.17 23.69
N LYS A 608 25.66 -17.19 23.60
CA LYS A 608 26.57 -16.49 24.53
C LYS A 608 26.39 -14.97 24.54
N TRP A 609 25.95 -14.39 23.42
CA TRP A 609 25.68 -12.96 23.28
C TRP A 609 24.36 -12.50 23.93
N TYR A 610 23.51 -13.41 24.43
CA TYR A 610 22.24 -13.02 25.04
C TYR A 610 22.35 -12.92 26.56
N VAL A 611 22.09 -11.73 27.11
CA VAL A 611 22.00 -11.49 28.55
C VAL A 611 20.54 -11.20 28.95
N PRO A 612 19.92 -12.01 29.83
CA PRO A 612 18.57 -11.76 30.32
C PRO A 612 18.51 -10.48 31.14
N LYS A 613 17.37 -9.77 31.07
CA LYS A 613 17.13 -8.57 31.89
C LYS A 613 16.86 -8.91 33.36
N ASP A 614 16.30 -10.09 33.60
CA ASP A 614 15.81 -10.52 34.90
C ASP A 614 17.00 -10.72 35.86
N GLY A 615 17.15 -9.86 36.88
CA GLY A 615 18.24 -9.92 37.86
C GLY A 615 19.29 -8.80 37.76
N ILE A 616 19.21 -7.90 36.76
CA ILE A 616 20.13 -6.76 36.64
C ILE A 616 19.56 -5.55 37.38
N GLU A 617 20.30 -5.06 38.38
CA GLU A 617 19.91 -3.88 39.19
C GLU A 617 19.95 -2.58 38.36
N ASP A 618 20.95 -2.43 37.48
CA ASP A 618 21.10 -1.28 36.59
C ASP A 618 20.51 -1.52 35.19
N ASN A 619 19.29 -1.02 34.99
CA ASN A 619 18.57 -1.11 33.72
C ASN A 619 19.24 -0.33 32.57
N GLU A 620 20.00 0.73 32.86
CA GLU A 620 20.65 1.57 31.85
C GLU A 620 21.86 0.86 31.25
N ARG A 621 22.67 0.19 32.08
CA ARG A 621 23.77 -0.66 31.62
C ARG A 621 23.31 -1.78 30.68
N TRP A 622 22.19 -2.42 30.99
CA TRP A 622 21.60 -3.42 30.09
C TRP A 622 21.13 -2.83 28.76
N ILE A 623 20.61 -1.59 28.78
CA ILE A 623 20.24 -0.86 27.56
C ILE A 623 21.49 -0.56 26.73
N ALA A 624 22.59 -0.11 27.34
CA ALA A 624 23.86 0.15 26.66
C ALA A 624 24.41 -1.11 25.96
N TYR A 625 24.41 -2.26 26.65
CA TYR A 625 24.80 -3.55 26.05
C TYR A 625 23.95 -3.91 24.83
N LYS A 626 22.62 -3.79 24.95
CA LYS A 626 21.69 -4.05 23.86
C LYS A 626 21.90 -3.09 22.68
N ASN A 627 22.23 -1.82 22.95
CA ASN A 627 22.53 -0.83 21.92
C ASN A 627 23.85 -1.17 21.19
N LEU A 628 24.87 -1.64 21.90
CA LEU A 628 26.13 -2.11 21.30
C LEU A 628 25.88 -3.27 20.32
N LEU A 629 25.10 -4.28 20.75
CA LEU A 629 24.71 -5.39 19.87
C LEU A 629 23.94 -4.92 18.63
N GLN A 630 23.10 -3.89 18.77
CA GLN A 630 22.38 -3.30 17.65
C GLN A 630 23.31 -2.64 16.62
N LEU A 631 24.42 -2.03 17.07
CA LEU A 631 25.44 -1.45 16.19
C LEU A 631 26.08 -2.55 15.34
N PHE A 632 26.55 -3.63 15.96
CA PHE A 632 27.14 -4.78 15.24
C PHE A 632 26.18 -5.41 14.24
N TYR A 633 24.92 -5.63 14.66
CA TYR A 633 23.91 -6.19 13.77
C TYR A 633 23.69 -5.32 12.53
N THR A 634 23.56 -4.01 12.72
CA THR A 634 23.12 -3.09 11.66
C THR A 634 24.26 -2.68 10.73
N HIS A 635 25.44 -2.41 11.30
CA HIS A 635 26.55 -1.76 10.60
C HIS A 635 27.73 -2.69 10.33
N SER A 636 27.71 -3.95 10.80
CA SER A 636 28.78 -4.91 10.51
C SER A 636 28.25 -6.23 9.95
N PHE A 637 27.35 -6.92 10.66
CA PHE A 637 26.79 -8.20 10.22
C PHE A 637 26.00 -8.12 8.91
N LEU A 638 25.01 -7.21 8.81
CA LEU A 638 24.21 -7.09 7.58
C LEU A 638 25.02 -6.64 6.35
N PRO A 639 25.98 -5.69 6.46
CA PRO A 639 26.94 -5.44 5.40
C PRO A 639 27.76 -6.66 5.00
N ALA A 640 28.32 -7.40 5.97
CA ALA A 640 29.09 -8.63 5.69
C ALA A 640 28.25 -9.68 4.95
N VAL A 641 26.98 -9.85 5.32
CA VAL A 641 26.02 -10.73 4.61
C VAL A 641 25.77 -10.29 3.17
N SER A 642 25.84 -9.00 2.88
CA SER A 642 25.66 -8.46 1.52
C SER A 642 26.86 -8.74 0.62
N GLU A 643 28.03 -9.00 1.20
CA GLU A 643 29.25 -9.39 0.48
C GLU A 643 29.38 -10.91 0.38
N ASP A 644 29.04 -11.63 1.45
CA ASP A 644 29.00 -13.08 1.49
C ASP A 644 27.67 -13.60 2.04
N GLU A 645 26.78 -14.01 1.13
CA GLU A 645 25.47 -14.56 1.47
C GLU A 645 25.56 -15.89 2.24
N LYS A 646 26.72 -16.58 2.20
CA LYS A 646 26.93 -17.86 2.90
C LYS A 646 26.78 -17.74 4.41
N LEU A 647 27.02 -16.56 4.97
CA LEU A 647 26.81 -16.25 6.38
C LEU A 647 25.37 -16.53 6.84
N ILE A 648 24.38 -16.44 5.94
CA ILE A 648 22.99 -16.82 6.24
C ILE A 648 22.61 -18.14 5.58
N THR A 649 22.99 -18.39 4.33
CA THR A 649 22.46 -19.55 3.59
C THR A 649 22.91 -20.88 4.21
N ALA A 650 24.09 -20.94 4.83
CA ALA A 650 24.57 -22.10 5.57
C ALA A 650 23.61 -22.56 6.69
N PHE A 651 22.89 -21.61 7.31
CA PHE A 651 21.98 -21.89 8.42
C PHE A 651 20.56 -22.28 8.00
N ILE A 652 20.21 -22.21 6.70
CA ILE A 652 18.83 -22.48 6.22
C ILE A 652 18.42 -23.93 6.49
N ASN A 653 19.18 -24.88 5.93
CA ASN A 653 18.90 -26.30 6.10
C ASN A 653 19.11 -26.74 7.56
N GLU A 654 20.06 -26.13 8.25
CA GLU A 654 20.30 -26.37 9.67
C GLU A 654 19.09 -25.96 10.53
N THR A 655 18.51 -24.79 10.31
CA THR A 655 17.34 -24.28 11.05
C THR A 655 16.11 -25.18 10.86
N ILE A 656 15.90 -25.68 9.63
CA ILE A 656 14.86 -26.67 9.33
C ILE A 656 15.14 -27.97 10.10
N GLY A 657 16.40 -28.44 10.08
CA GLY A 657 16.84 -29.63 10.80
C GLY A 657 16.66 -29.54 12.31
N ARG A 658 17.02 -28.41 12.93
CA ARG A 658 16.81 -28.12 14.37
C ARG A 658 15.33 -28.24 14.74
N SER A 659 14.42 -27.70 13.92
CA SER A 659 12.98 -27.85 14.15
C SER A 659 12.49 -29.30 14.05
N CYS A 660 13.09 -30.11 13.18
CA CYS A 660 12.75 -31.53 13.05
C CYS A 660 13.19 -32.31 14.29
N LYS A 661 14.45 -32.15 14.72
CA LYS A 661 15.00 -32.79 15.93
C LYS A 661 14.22 -32.41 17.19
N ALA A 662 13.89 -31.12 17.38
CA ALA A 662 13.09 -30.66 18.52
C ALA A 662 11.68 -31.27 18.55
N SER A 663 11.10 -31.61 17.40
CA SER A 663 9.81 -32.31 17.33
C SER A 663 9.92 -33.79 17.75
N MET A 664 11.08 -34.41 17.58
CA MET A 664 11.32 -35.81 17.95
C MET A 664 11.52 -36.01 19.45
N HIS A 665 12.09 -35.03 20.15
CA HIS A 665 12.32 -35.10 21.60
C HIS A 665 11.05 -34.93 22.45
N ASN A 666 9.92 -34.52 21.87
CA ASN A 666 8.65 -34.43 22.59
C ASN A 666 7.94 -35.79 22.62
N LYS A 667 7.51 -36.27 23.80
CA LYS A 667 6.75 -37.53 23.96
C LYS A 667 5.53 -37.55 23.01
N GLY A 668 5.52 -38.50 22.06
CA GLY A 668 4.50 -38.62 21.01
C GLY A 668 4.84 -37.98 19.65
N GLY A 669 6.10 -37.57 19.44
CA GLY A 669 6.56 -36.90 18.22
C GLY A 669 6.37 -37.71 16.93
N ASN A 670 5.68 -37.12 15.96
CA ASN A 670 5.50 -37.68 14.62
C ASN A 670 6.48 -37.00 13.63
N LYS A 671 7.26 -37.79 12.86
CA LYS A 671 8.17 -37.32 11.78
C LYS A 671 7.47 -36.35 10.82
N ASP A 672 6.16 -36.50 10.64
CA ASP A 672 5.35 -35.71 9.73
C ASP A 672 4.81 -34.38 10.31
N LYS A 673 5.05 -34.04 11.58
CA LYS A 673 4.44 -32.85 12.22
C LYS A 673 5.45 -31.94 12.93
N TYR A 674 6.48 -31.46 12.21
CA TYR A 674 7.38 -30.41 12.72
C TYR A 674 7.06 -29.01 12.18
N ARG A 675 7.45 -27.97 12.93
CA ARG A 675 7.06 -26.55 12.75
C ARG A 675 7.36 -26.00 11.35
N TYR A 676 8.55 -26.30 10.84
CA TYR A 676 9.05 -25.79 9.55
C TYR A 676 8.90 -26.76 8.38
N ARG A 677 8.03 -27.78 8.49
CA ARG A 677 7.83 -28.78 7.41
C ARG A 677 7.43 -28.19 6.07
N GLN A 678 6.66 -27.11 6.10
CA GLN A 678 6.13 -26.46 4.91
C GLN A 678 7.11 -25.47 4.27
N ILE A 679 8.34 -25.39 4.76
CA ILE A 679 9.38 -24.49 4.27
C ILE A 679 10.29 -25.31 3.35
N SER A 680 10.45 -24.82 2.12
CA SER A 680 11.31 -25.45 1.10
C SER A 680 12.75 -25.50 1.59
N LYS A 681 13.41 -26.65 1.40
CA LYS A 681 14.85 -26.79 1.65
C LYS A 681 15.62 -25.86 0.71
N TYR A 682 16.77 -25.41 1.18
CA TYR A 682 17.68 -24.66 0.34
C TYR A 682 18.42 -25.63 -0.59
N VAL A 683 18.52 -25.24 -1.86
CA VAL A 683 19.31 -25.91 -2.90
C VAL A 683 20.59 -25.09 -3.04
N ASP A 684 21.73 -25.78 -3.09
CA ASP A 684 23.04 -25.12 -3.22
C ASP A 684 23.07 -24.24 -4.49
N ASP A 685 23.81 -23.13 -4.44
CA ASP A 685 23.92 -22.08 -5.46
C ASP A 685 22.68 -21.19 -5.73
N LEU A 686 21.58 -21.35 -5.01
CA LEU A 686 20.43 -20.42 -5.10
C LEU A 686 20.71 -19.10 -4.36
N PRO A 687 20.70 -17.91 -5.00
CA PRO A 687 20.93 -16.65 -4.29
C PRO A 687 19.97 -16.43 -3.10
N LEU A 688 20.48 -15.92 -1.99
CA LEU A 688 19.72 -15.70 -0.73
C LEU A 688 18.47 -14.86 -0.98
N ASN A 689 18.61 -13.82 -1.81
CA ASN A 689 17.51 -12.94 -2.18
C ASN A 689 16.35 -13.70 -2.85
N ASP A 690 16.66 -14.61 -3.78
CA ASP A 690 15.66 -15.41 -4.48
C ASP A 690 14.95 -16.40 -3.55
N TYR A 691 15.71 -17.02 -2.64
CA TYR A 691 15.13 -17.88 -1.61
C TYR A 691 14.15 -17.10 -0.71
N LEU A 692 14.57 -15.94 -0.19
CA LEU A 692 13.74 -15.10 0.68
C LEU A 692 12.51 -14.54 -0.05
N ARG A 693 12.61 -14.21 -1.35
CA ARG A 693 11.45 -13.81 -2.18
C ARG A 693 10.44 -14.93 -2.32
N ASN A 694 10.90 -16.15 -2.56
CA ASN A 694 10.03 -17.32 -2.66
C ASN A 694 9.30 -17.55 -1.33
N LEU A 695 10.01 -17.47 -0.19
CA LEU A 695 9.38 -17.53 1.14
C LEU A 695 8.37 -16.41 1.38
N GLN A 696 8.68 -15.17 0.99
CA GLN A 696 7.78 -14.03 1.14
C GLN A 696 6.49 -14.22 0.34
N ARG A 697 6.62 -14.77 -0.88
CA ARG A 697 5.49 -15.10 -1.74
C ARG A 697 4.63 -16.20 -1.12
N GLU A 698 5.23 -17.29 -0.67
CA GLU A 698 4.52 -18.38 0.00
C GLU A 698 3.80 -17.90 1.27
N GLN A 699 4.46 -17.04 2.05
CA GLN A 699 3.86 -16.37 3.20
C GLN A 699 2.60 -15.58 2.81
N SER A 700 2.73 -14.73 1.79
CA SER A 700 1.63 -13.89 1.31
C SER A 700 0.45 -14.73 0.82
N ILE A 701 0.73 -15.90 0.22
CA ILE A 701 -0.29 -16.86 -0.19
C ILE A 701 -1.02 -17.43 1.05
N LYS A 702 -0.29 -17.90 2.07
CA LYS A 702 -0.90 -18.45 3.29
C LYS A 702 -1.68 -17.41 4.10
N GLU A 703 -1.22 -16.16 4.18
CA GLU A 703 -1.95 -15.09 4.87
C GLU A 703 -3.30 -14.81 4.17
N ASN A 704 -3.30 -14.77 2.84
CA ASN A 704 -4.53 -14.65 2.05
C ASN A 704 -5.48 -15.86 2.20
N GLU A 705 -4.96 -17.05 2.49
CA GLU A 705 -5.76 -18.25 2.78
C GLU A 705 -6.36 -18.23 4.18
N ASN A 706 -5.58 -17.82 5.18
CA ASN A 706 -6.02 -17.67 6.57
C ASN A 706 -7.03 -16.53 6.76
N HIS A 707 -7.00 -15.49 5.93
CA HIS A 707 -8.10 -14.51 5.89
C HIS A 707 -9.46 -15.11 5.50
N ASN A 708 -9.48 -16.31 4.89
CA ASN A 708 -10.69 -16.98 4.41
C ASN A 708 -11.05 -18.27 5.19
N LYS A 709 -10.20 -18.79 6.10
CA LYS A 709 -10.48 -19.95 6.97
C LYS A 709 -9.74 -19.85 8.31
N ILE A 710 -10.30 -20.46 9.37
CA ILE A 710 -9.79 -20.48 10.76
C ILE A 710 -8.27 -20.73 10.83
N LYS A 711 -7.57 -19.88 11.60
CA LYS A 711 -6.13 -19.83 11.94
C LYS A 711 -5.38 -21.16 11.69
N LYS A 712 -4.69 -21.32 10.54
CA LYS A 712 -3.49 -22.18 10.48
C LYS A 712 -2.28 -21.33 10.88
N ASN A 713 -1.40 -21.87 11.72
CA ASN A 713 -0.20 -21.17 12.17
C ASN A 713 0.73 -20.89 10.99
N ASN A 714 1.09 -19.62 10.78
CA ASN A 714 1.99 -19.17 9.72
C ASN A 714 3.41 -18.99 10.29
N TYR A 715 4.30 -19.93 9.97
CA TYR A 715 5.64 -20.00 10.57
C TYR A 715 6.75 -19.36 9.74
N TYR A 716 6.46 -18.77 8.56
CA TYR A 716 7.51 -18.19 7.69
C TYR A 716 8.28 -17.04 8.35
N ARG A 717 7.59 -16.15 9.07
CA ARG A 717 8.25 -15.05 9.80
C ARG A 717 9.12 -15.57 10.94
N GLU A 718 8.62 -16.55 11.69
CA GLU A 718 9.37 -17.16 12.79
C GLU A 718 10.60 -17.91 12.28
N PHE A 719 10.50 -18.57 11.13
CA PHE A 719 11.62 -19.25 10.49
C PHE A 719 12.75 -18.28 10.11
N VAL A 720 12.43 -17.19 9.40
CA VAL A 720 13.46 -16.19 9.04
C VAL A 720 14.04 -15.52 10.29
N GLN A 721 13.25 -15.33 11.34
CA GLN A 721 13.75 -14.85 12.64
C GLN A 721 14.73 -15.83 13.28
N ASP A 722 14.43 -17.13 13.29
CA ASP A 722 15.34 -18.16 13.83
C ASP A 722 16.63 -18.23 13.00
N LEU A 723 16.49 -18.26 11.67
CA LEU A 723 17.60 -18.30 10.72
C LEU A 723 18.60 -17.16 10.95
N VAL A 724 18.12 -15.93 10.92
CA VAL A 724 18.97 -14.74 11.05
C VAL A 724 19.52 -14.60 12.47
N MET A 725 18.79 -15.08 13.48
CA MET A 725 19.26 -15.07 14.86
C MET A 725 20.41 -16.04 15.08
N PHE A 726 20.35 -17.27 14.53
CA PHE A 726 21.47 -18.21 14.62
C PHE A 726 22.69 -17.75 13.81
N ALA A 727 22.48 -17.24 12.59
CA ALA A 727 23.56 -16.67 11.79
C ALA A 727 24.25 -15.49 12.50
N PHE A 728 23.48 -14.61 13.16
CA PHE A 728 24.04 -13.52 13.93
C PHE A 728 24.78 -14.01 15.19
N ALA A 729 24.28 -15.06 15.85
CA ALA A 729 24.96 -15.66 16.99
C ALA A 729 26.34 -16.20 16.62
N ASP A 730 26.42 -16.94 15.51
CA ASP A 730 27.67 -17.50 14.99
C ASP A 730 28.65 -16.40 14.57
N TYR A 731 28.17 -15.38 13.85
CA TYR A 731 28.97 -14.20 13.52
C TYR A 731 29.57 -13.55 14.78
N MET A 732 28.74 -13.31 15.79
CA MET A 732 29.18 -12.69 17.04
C MET A 732 30.16 -13.57 17.82
N ASP A 733 29.99 -14.90 17.81
CA ASP A 733 30.96 -15.83 18.38
C ASP A 733 32.30 -15.74 17.64
N ASN A 734 32.33 -15.82 16.32
CA ASN A 734 33.55 -15.75 15.53
C ASN A 734 34.34 -14.43 15.73
N HIS A 735 33.66 -13.32 16.03
CA HIS A 735 34.30 -12.01 16.21
C HIS A 735 34.56 -11.62 17.68
N LEU A 736 33.72 -12.03 18.65
CA LEU A 736 33.76 -11.52 20.03
C LEU A 736 33.84 -12.62 21.12
N GLN A 737 34.03 -13.90 20.78
CA GLN A 737 34.00 -15.03 21.73
C GLN A 737 34.78 -14.79 23.03
N ASN A 738 36.00 -14.24 22.93
CA ASN A 738 36.88 -14.03 24.08
C ASN A 738 36.57 -12.75 24.87
N ILE A 739 35.63 -11.92 24.41
CA ILE A 739 35.34 -10.58 24.94
C ILE A 739 33.95 -10.53 25.61
N PHE A 740 33.03 -11.46 25.30
CA PHE A 740 31.67 -11.46 25.85
C PHE A 740 31.60 -11.35 27.37
N HIS A 741 32.49 -12.04 28.09
CA HIS A 741 32.53 -11.94 29.55
C HIS A 741 32.74 -10.49 30.00
N LYS A 742 33.61 -9.71 29.34
CA LYS A 742 33.87 -8.29 29.67
C LYS A 742 32.70 -7.38 29.33
N LEU A 743 31.83 -7.79 28.42
CA LEU A 743 30.66 -7.03 28.01
C LEU A 743 29.44 -7.29 28.91
N ASN A 744 29.49 -8.31 29.78
CA ASN A 744 28.39 -8.68 30.66
C ASN A 744 28.02 -7.50 31.58
N PRO A 745 26.76 -7.01 31.54
CA PRO A 745 26.23 -6.03 32.48
C PRO A 745 26.39 -6.38 33.97
N GLU A 746 26.57 -7.67 34.30
CA GLU A 746 26.70 -8.13 35.69
C GLU A 746 28.11 -7.99 36.28
N ASN A 747 29.14 -7.74 35.46
CA ASN A 747 30.51 -7.61 35.98
C ASN A 747 30.68 -6.25 36.67
N GLU A 748 30.77 -6.23 38.00
CA GLU A 748 31.08 -5.04 38.81
C GLU A 748 32.44 -4.46 38.42
N ASN A 749 32.44 -3.23 37.89
CA ASN A 749 33.56 -2.28 37.90
C ASN A 749 33.08 -0.98 37.22
N HIS A 750 32.38 -0.12 37.96
CA HIS A 750 32.15 1.26 37.54
C HIS A 750 33.46 2.03 37.70
N VAL A 751 34.13 2.33 36.60
CA VAL A 751 35.04 3.48 36.56
C VAL A 751 34.24 4.59 35.89
N MET A 752 33.86 5.61 36.67
CA MET A 752 33.35 6.88 36.13
C MET A 752 34.49 7.57 35.39
N THR A 753 34.74 7.15 34.16
CA THR A 753 35.65 7.80 33.23
C THR A 753 34.90 8.87 32.44
N ASN A 754 35.60 9.93 32.05
CA ASN A 754 35.03 10.97 31.21
C ASN A 754 34.57 10.38 29.86
N SER A 755 33.25 10.22 29.68
CA SER A 755 32.67 9.62 28.48
C SER A 755 33.01 10.39 27.21
N GLU A 756 33.18 11.71 27.28
CA GLU A 756 33.58 12.53 26.13
C GLU A 756 35.02 12.22 25.70
N GLU A 757 35.92 12.01 26.66
CA GLU A 757 37.31 11.66 26.39
C GLU A 757 37.42 10.27 25.74
N ILE A 758 36.69 9.28 26.25
CA ILE A 758 36.62 7.93 25.64
C ILE A 758 36.13 8.02 24.19
N ILE A 759 35.06 8.77 23.96
CA ILE A 759 34.48 8.92 22.62
C ILE A 759 35.45 9.64 21.70
N ASN A 760 36.09 10.74 22.14
CA ASN A 760 37.08 11.43 21.33
C ASN A 760 38.22 10.49 20.94
N ASN A 761 38.78 9.74 21.91
CA ASN A 761 39.88 8.80 21.65
C ASN A 761 39.51 7.65 20.69
N LEU A 762 38.25 7.25 20.59
CA LEU A 762 37.81 6.22 19.63
C LEU A 762 37.79 6.72 18.18
N PHE A 763 37.62 8.03 17.97
CA PHE A 763 37.43 8.67 16.67
C PHE A 763 38.63 9.55 16.24
N THR A 764 39.61 9.76 17.11
CA THR A 764 40.78 10.61 16.82
C THR A 764 41.80 9.84 15.98
N GLN A 765 42.46 10.55 15.05
CA GLN A 765 43.66 10.11 14.34
C GLN A 765 44.88 10.76 14.99
N ASP A 766 45.95 10.01 15.23
CA ASP A 766 47.24 10.54 15.70
C ASP A 766 48.41 10.03 14.85
N GLU A 767 49.61 10.58 15.04
CA GLU A 767 50.82 10.18 14.27
C GLU A 767 51.18 8.69 14.41
N HIS A 768 50.71 8.01 15.46
CA HIS A 768 51.02 6.61 15.77
C HIS A 768 49.88 5.64 15.35
N THR A 769 48.69 6.16 15.04
CA THR A 769 47.50 5.45 14.55
C THR A 769 46.91 6.15 13.32
N PRO A 770 47.35 5.79 12.10
CA PRO A 770 46.96 6.50 10.87
C PRO A 770 45.47 6.31 10.47
N LYS A 771 44.70 5.52 11.23
CA LYS A 771 43.25 5.35 11.07
C LYS A 771 42.60 5.35 12.46
N PRO A 772 41.42 5.97 12.62
CA PRO A 772 40.72 5.97 13.90
C PRO A 772 40.31 4.54 14.26
N ILE A 773 40.19 4.26 15.57
CA ILE A 773 39.81 2.93 16.08
C ILE A 773 38.42 2.54 15.58
N LEU A 774 37.54 3.53 15.48
CA LEU A 774 36.19 3.36 14.96
C LEU A 774 35.91 4.40 13.87
N GLU A 775 35.60 3.90 12.68
CA GLU A 775 35.18 4.69 11.53
C GLU A 775 33.97 4.01 10.90
N ILE A 776 33.02 4.81 10.41
CA ILE A 776 31.95 4.28 9.57
C ILE A 776 32.19 4.65 8.10
N THR A 777 32.18 3.67 7.21
CA THR A 777 32.46 3.86 5.78
C THR A 777 31.18 3.90 4.96
N THR A 778 31.20 4.59 3.83
CA THR A 778 30.08 4.76 2.88
C THR A 778 30.52 4.40 1.47
N SER A 779 29.61 3.93 0.63
CA SER A 779 29.91 3.68 -0.79
C SER A 779 29.69 4.90 -1.70
N LEU A 780 29.15 5.99 -1.16
CA LEU A 780 28.95 7.24 -1.88
C LEU A 780 30.31 7.86 -2.24
N SER A 781 30.54 8.04 -3.54
CA SER A 781 31.80 8.57 -4.11
C SER A 781 31.68 10.05 -4.49
N GLU A 782 32.81 10.76 -4.44
CA GLU A 782 32.98 12.13 -4.96
C GLU A 782 33.21 12.17 -6.49
N ASP A 783 33.11 11.03 -7.19
CA ASP A 783 33.22 10.99 -8.65
C ASP A 783 32.16 11.90 -9.31
N LYS A 784 32.65 12.82 -10.16
CA LYS A 784 31.86 13.80 -10.94
C LYS A 784 30.71 13.16 -11.72
N LYS A 785 30.81 11.89 -12.11
CA LYS A 785 29.75 11.21 -12.85
C LYS A 785 28.51 10.93 -12.01
N HIS A 786 28.71 10.47 -10.77
CA HIS A 786 27.64 10.06 -9.86
C HIS A 786 27.09 11.26 -9.08
N ILE A 787 27.95 12.25 -8.77
CA ILE A 787 27.52 13.45 -8.03
C ILE A 787 26.44 14.26 -8.74
N ASN A 788 26.45 14.28 -10.08
CA ASN A 788 25.45 14.98 -10.88
C ASN A 788 24.04 14.38 -10.74
N ILE A 789 23.90 13.15 -10.23
CA ILE A 789 22.60 12.54 -9.91
C ILE A 789 22.23 12.87 -8.46
N TYR A 790 23.18 12.78 -7.53
CA TYR A 790 22.95 13.01 -6.11
C TYR A 790 22.61 14.47 -5.81
N ASN A 791 23.36 15.43 -6.36
CA ASN A 791 23.14 16.85 -6.11
C ASN A 791 21.75 17.32 -6.57
N LYS A 792 21.17 16.70 -7.60
CA LYS A 792 19.82 16.99 -8.12
C LYS A 792 18.70 16.53 -7.21
N ILE A 793 18.88 15.42 -6.50
CA ILE A 793 17.84 14.85 -5.62
C ILE A 793 18.04 15.23 -4.14
N TYR A 794 19.27 15.57 -3.74
CA TYR A 794 19.62 15.90 -2.36
C TYR A 794 18.78 17.05 -1.74
N PRO A 795 18.57 18.20 -2.42
CA PRO A 795 17.71 19.27 -1.89
C PRO A 795 16.28 18.80 -1.61
N PHE A 796 15.71 17.97 -2.50
CA PHE A 796 14.40 17.35 -2.29
C PHE A 796 14.38 16.43 -1.07
N LEU A 797 15.42 15.61 -0.87
CA LEU A 797 15.49 14.70 0.29
C LEU A 797 15.61 15.47 1.61
N ARG A 798 16.41 16.55 1.65
CA ARG A 798 16.63 17.34 2.87
C ARG A 798 15.36 18.02 3.39
N VAL A 799 14.40 18.32 2.51
CA VAL A 799 13.12 18.88 2.95
C VAL A 799 12.10 17.82 3.37
N LEU A 800 12.38 16.51 3.29
CA LEU A 800 11.45 15.47 3.74
C LEU A 800 11.53 15.23 5.25
N ASP A 801 10.45 14.67 5.82
CA ASP A 801 10.44 14.27 7.22
C ASP A 801 11.05 12.87 7.41
N GLN A 802 11.45 12.55 8.64
CA GLN A 802 12.06 11.26 8.97
C GLN A 802 11.17 10.07 8.60
N ARG A 803 9.84 10.24 8.74
CA ARG A 803 8.85 9.20 8.46
C ARG A 803 8.83 8.90 6.96
N GLU A 804 8.86 9.93 6.14
CA GLU A 804 8.71 9.86 4.71
C GLU A 804 10.00 9.50 3.99
N LEU A 805 11.16 9.92 4.50
CA LEU A 805 12.45 9.38 4.07
C LEU A 805 12.50 7.85 4.25
N ASN A 806 12.05 7.35 5.40
CA ASN A 806 12.01 5.90 5.65
C ASN A 806 11.02 5.19 4.72
N ASN A 807 9.84 5.78 4.48
CA ASN A 807 8.88 5.22 3.52
C ASN A 807 9.47 5.18 2.11
N LEU A 808 10.11 6.27 1.66
CA LEU A 808 10.73 6.40 0.35
C LEU A 808 11.85 5.37 0.17
N LEU A 809 12.76 5.26 1.15
CA LEU A 809 13.81 4.22 1.18
C LEU A 809 13.22 2.82 1.00
N HIS A 810 12.14 2.50 1.72
CA HIS A 810 11.47 1.22 1.57
C HIS A 810 10.86 1.00 0.17
N GLN A 811 10.41 2.05 -0.52
CA GLN A 811 9.91 1.92 -1.89
C GLN A 811 11.06 1.72 -2.88
N PHE A 812 12.19 2.40 -2.71
CA PHE A 812 13.40 2.20 -3.53
C PHE A 812 13.92 0.77 -3.43
N VAL A 813 14.05 0.24 -2.20
CA VAL A 813 14.44 -1.16 -1.97
C VAL A 813 13.51 -2.13 -2.70
N ARG A 814 12.18 -1.91 -2.62
CA ARG A 814 11.19 -2.74 -3.31
C ARG A 814 11.30 -2.65 -4.83
N TYR A 815 11.54 -1.45 -5.35
CA TYR A 815 11.68 -1.20 -6.78
C TYR A 815 12.94 -1.88 -7.34
N ARG A 816 14.11 -1.64 -6.74
CA ARG A 816 15.37 -2.30 -7.12
C ARG A 816 15.21 -3.82 -7.10
N THR A 817 14.68 -4.36 -6.01
CA THR A 817 14.39 -5.80 -5.84
C THR A 817 13.49 -6.33 -6.98
N ALA A 818 12.43 -5.61 -7.34
CA ALA A 818 11.55 -6.03 -8.43
C ALA A 818 12.22 -5.97 -9.82
N MET A 819 13.25 -5.13 -9.99
CA MET A 819 13.92 -4.87 -11.26
C MET A 819 15.23 -5.64 -11.48
N GLU A 820 15.70 -6.42 -10.51
CA GLU A 820 17.01 -7.10 -10.56
C GLU A 820 17.21 -8.03 -11.77
N ASN A 821 16.14 -8.63 -12.31
CA ASN A 821 16.22 -9.51 -13.49
C ASN A 821 15.96 -8.79 -14.82
N ILE A 822 15.78 -7.46 -14.79
CA ILE A 822 15.34 -6.65 -15.94
C ILE A 822 16.42 -5.62 -16.28
N HIS A 823 16.94 -4.94 -15.27
CA HIS A 823 17.95 -3.91 -15.46
C HIS A 823 19.37 -4.48 -15.39
N GLU A 824 20.28 -3.82 -16.12
CA GLU A 824 21.70 -4.10 -16.07
C GLU A 824 22.28 -3.85 -14.67
N LYS A 825 23.36 -4.58 -14.32
CA LYS A 825 24.03 -4.50 -13.02
C LYS A 825 24.35 -3.06 -12.59
N LYS A 826 24.84 -2.23 -13.53
CA LYS A 826 25.17 -0.82 -13.28
C LYS A 826 23.96 0.00 -12.83
N THR A 827 22.80 -0.20 -13.46
CA THR A 827 21.56 0.50 -13.05
C THR A 827 21.15 0.10 -11.62
N LEU A 828 21.37 -1.16 -11.25
CA LEU A 828 21.08 -1.64 -9.89
C LEU A 828 22.04 -1.07 -8.85
N GLU A 829 23.30 -0.83 -9.22
CA GLU A 829 24.30 -0.15 -8.38
C GLU A 829 23.91 1.32 -8.14
N GLU A 830 23.58 2.08 -9.20
CA GLU A 830 23.10 3.46 -9.09
C GLU A 830 21.85 3.57 -8.20
N LEU A 831 20.94 2.58 -8.25
CA LEU A 831 19.79 2.52 -7.34
C LEU A 831 20.18 2.25 -5.87
N LYS A 832 21.21 1.42 -5.61
CA LYS A 832 21.73 1.19 -4.25
C LYS A 832 22.38 2.45 -3.68
N GLU A 833 23.08 3.21 -4.51
CA GLU A 833 23.67 4.49 -4.11
C GLU A 833 22.59 5.51 -3.72
N ILE A 834 21.47 5.58 -4.46
CA ILE A 834 20.33 6.42 -4.08
C ILE A 834 19.70 5.93 -2.76
N GLU A 835 19.60 4.61 -2.54
CA GLU A 835 19.14 4.08 -1.25
C GLU A 835 20.05 4.53 -0.09
N GLU A 836 21.37 4.48 -0.27
CA GLU A 836 22.35 4.93 0.71
C GLU A 836 22.28 6.45 0.94
N LEU A 837 22.10 7.26 -0.12
CA LEU A 837 21.91 8.70 -0.02
C LEU A 837 20.67 9.06 0.82
N ILE A 838 19.55 8.36 0.62
CA ILE A 838 18.34 8.57 1.43
C ILE A 838 18.62 8.21 2.89
N ALA A 839 19.33 7.11 3.14
CA ALA A 839 19.72 6.73 4.50
C ALA A 839 20.66 7.77 5.13
N LEU A 840 21.61 8.32 4.37
CA LEU A 840 22.56 9.35 4.82
C LEU A 840 21.81 10.60 5.25
N VAL A 841 20.97 11.14 4.38
CA VAL A 841 20.13 12.30 4.68
C VAL A 841 19.30 12.05 5.92
N GLN A 842 18.69 10.87 6.04
CA GLN A 842 17.90 10.47 7.20
C GLN A 842 18.73 10.43 8.50
N PHE A 843 20.01 10.06 8.42
CA PHE A 843 20.92 9.94 9.54
C PHE A 843 21.52 11.29 9.97
N THR A 844 21.75 12.19 9.00
CA THR A 844 22.39 13.49 9.22
C THR A 844 21.41 14.67 9.33
N ILE A 845 20.10 14.43 9.52
CA ILE A 845 19.14 15.51 9.80
C ILE A 845 19.60 16.32 11.02
N PRO A 846 19.82 17.64 10.90
CA PRO A 846 20.16 18.53 12.02
C PRO A 846 19.28 18.26 13.25
N PRO A 847 19.84 18.13 14.47
CA PRO A 847 18.98 17.97 15.64
C PRO A 847 18.17 19.25 15.80
N ILE A 848 16.96 19.14 16.33
CA ILE A 848 16.20 20.32 16.76
C ILE A 848 17.02 20.90 17.90
N SER A 849 17.70 22.03 17.71
CA SER A 849 18.71 22.46 18.68
C SER A 849 18.05 22.87 20.00
N ASP A 850 18.35 22.13 21.07
CA ASP A 850 18.06 22.55 22.44
C ASP A 850 19.04 23.62 22.92
N LYS A 851 20.17 23.80 22.22
CA LYS A 851 21.30 24.59 22.73
C LYS A 851 21.44 26.01 22.21
N GLU A 852 20.71 26.47 21.20
CA GLU A 852 20.99 27.83 20.67
C GLU A 852 19.90 28.47 19.80
N SER A 853 18.66 28.01 19.90
CA SER A 853 17.59 28.74 19.23
C SER A 853 17.05 29.83 20.16
N LYS A 854 17.48 31.07 19.89
CA LYS A 854 16.63 32.26 20.09
C LYS A 854 15.34 32.09 19.27
N ILE A 855 14.50 31.09 19.57
CA ILE A 855 13.06 31.16 19.31
C ILE A 855 12.52 32.05 20.44
N THR A 856 12.91 33.32 20.39
CA THR A 856 12.46 34.34 21.34
C THR A 856 10.94 34.49 21.29
N GLU A 857 10.29 34.10 20.19
CA GLU A 857 8.84 34.14 20.02
C GLU A 857 8.29 32.79 19.54
N VAL A 858 7.38 32.21 20.32
CA VAL A 858 6.58 31.08 19.83
C VAL A 858 5.66 31.65 18.77
N ASN A 859 5.71 31.08 17.56
CA ASN A 859 4.85 31.46 16.43
C ASN A 859 3.43 31.80 16.91
N ASP A 860 2.93 33.00 16.62
CA ASP A 860 1.61 33.46 17.08
C ASP A 860 0.48 32.49 16.73
N CYS A 861 0.61 31.76 15.62
CA CYS A 861 -0.36 30.74 15.23
C CYS A 861 -0.44 29.58 16.23
N PHE A 862 0.66 29.30 16.94
CA PHE A 862 0.72 28.31 18.01
C PHE A 862 -0.06 28.76 19.25
N LEU A 863 0.09 30.03 19.63
CA LEU A 863 -0.61 30.60 20.79
C LEU A 863 -2.12 30.51 20.65
N LYS A 864 -2.66 30.64 19.43
CA LYS A 864 -4.11 30.48 19.14
C LYS A 864 -4.68 29.12 19.56
N PHE A 865 -3.85 28.08 19.65
CA PHE A 865 -4.27 26.75 20.11
C PHE A 865 -4.28 26.60 21.62
N LEU A 866 -3.81 27.58 22.39
CA LEU A 866 -3.74 27.54 23.85
C LEU A 866 -4.85 28.40 24.48
N GLU A 867 -5.38 27.95 25.61
CA GLU A 867 -6.32 28.74 26.41
C GLU A 867 -5.69 30.05 26.90
N GLY A 868 -6.31 31.17 26.54
CA GLY A 868 -5.79 32.51 26.85
C GLY A 868 -4.61 32.95 26.01
N GLU A 869 -4.23 32.19 24.98
CA GLU A 869 -3.18 32.53 24.00
C GLU A 869 -1.81 32.85 24.63
N LYS A 870 -1.50 32.18 25.75
CA LYS A 870 -0.26 32.36 26.53
C LYS A 870 0.24 31.02 27.06
N LEU A 871 1.56 30.90 27.22
CA LEU A 871 2.20 29.70 27.77
C LEU A 871 2.16 29.64 29.30
N ASP A 872 2.03 30.78 29.97
CA ASP A 872 2.23 30.93 31.42
C ASP A 872 1.24 30.12 32.27
N LYS A 873 0.13 29.68 31.69
CA LYS A 873 -0.90 28.88 32.39
C LYS A 873 -0.59 27.37 32.46
N PHE A 874 0.54 26.93 31.89
CA PHE A 874 0.89 25.52 31.72
C PHE A 874 2.20 25.14 32.43
N ASP A 875 2.63 25.92 33.43
CA ASP A 875 3.81 25.72 34.29
C ASP A 875 5.04 25.13 33.53
N ASN A 876 5.55 23.99 34.00
CA ASN A 876 6.72 23.26 33.49
C ASN A 876 6.47 22.46 32.21
N MET A 877 5.27 22.49 31.62
CA MET A 877 5.02 21.77 30.35
C MET A 877 5.78 22.40 29.19
N TYR A 878 5.87 23.73 29.18
CA TYR A 878 6.49 24.50 28.10
C TYR A 878 7.63 25.40 28.59
N ARG A 879 8.04 25.27 29.86
CA ARG A 879 9.17 25.97 30.47
C ARG A 879 10.09 24.98 31.18
N GLN A 880 11.40 25.20 31.13
CA GLN A 880 12.38 24.45 31.90
C GLN A 880 12.32 24.85 33.39
N GLU A 881 13.08 24.14 34.23
CA GLU A 881 13.13 24.35 35.68
C GLU A 881 13.62 25.76 36.07
N ASP A 882 14.37 26.42 35.17
CA ASP A 882 14.82 27.81 35.35
C ASP A 882 13.69 28.85 35.22
N GLY A 883 12.48 28.43 34.83
CA GLY A 883 11.30 29.26 34.62
C GLY A 883 11.39 30.24 33.44
N LYS A 884 12.53 30.31 32.75
CA LYS A 884 12.83 31.29 31.67
C LYS A 884 12.94 30.62 30.30
N SER A 885 13.60 29.48 30.23
CA SER A 885 13.86 28.76 28.99
C SER A 885 12.61 28.00 28.53
N LYS A 886 12.21 28.19 27.28
CA LYS A 886 11.03 27.54 26.70
C LYS A 886 11.37 26.10 26.28
N VAL A 887 10.45 25.16 26.52
CA VAL A 887 10.55 23.78 26.05
C VAL A 887 9.76 23.63 24.76
N VAL A 888 10.45 23.40 23.65
CA VAL A 888 9.81 23.09 22.37
C VAL A 888 9.68 21.59 22.22
N HIS A 889 8.45 21.08 22.32
CA HIS A 889 8.20 19.66 22.08
C HIS A 889 8.42 19.32 20.61
N ARG A 890 9.00 18.15 20.33
CA ARG A 890 9.30 17.68 18.96
C ARG A 890 8.15 17.85 17.97
N ASN A 891 6.90 17.53 18.36
CA ASN A 891 5.77 17.63 17.43
C ASN A 891 5.35 19.08 17.15
N MET A 892 5.68 20.03 18.04
CA MET A 892 5.51 21.47 17.78
C MET A 892 6.42 21.92 16.63
N ALA A 893 7.70 21.57 16.71
CA ALA A 893 8.65 21.83 15.63
C ALA A 893 8.23 21.12 14.32
N LEU A 894 7.74 19.87 14.40
CA LEU A 894 7.29 19.14 13.20
C LEU A 894 6.06 19.76 12.53
N ILE A 895 5.07 20.25 13.29
CA ILE A 895 3.90 20.93 12.70
C ILE A 895 4.27 22.31 12.15
N GLU A 896 5.19 23.02 12.79
CA GLU A 896 5.70 24.29 12.28
C GLU A 896 6.45 24.10 10.95
N ARG A 897 7.45 23.21 10.94
CA ARG A 897 8.21 22.82 9.73
C ARG A 897 7.34 22.28 8.60
N SER A 898 6.13 21.81 8.90
CA SER A 898 5.19 21.34 7.89
C SER A 898 4.62 22.45 6.99
N GLY A 899 4.71 23.72 7.42
CA GLY A 899 4.11 24.85 6.73
C GLY A 899 2.58 24.92 6.83
N ALA A 900 1.93 24.01 7.57
CA ALA A 900 0.47 23.93 7.69
C ALA A 900 -0.10 24.67 8.91
N LEU A 901 0.74 25.15 9.83
CA LEU A 901 0.31 25.69 11.11
C LEU A 901 -0.67 26.88 10.96
N SER A 902 -0.38 27.77 10.02
CA SER A 902 -1.22 28.95 9.77
C SER A 902 -2.62 28.56 9.27
N LEU A 903 -2.68 27.67 8.28
CA LEU A 903 -3.93 27.08 7.77
C LEU A 903 -4.71 26.40 8.90
N TYR A 904 -4.03 25.64 9.75
CA TYR A 904 -4.69 24.88 10.81
C TYR A 904 -5.20 25.77 11.94
N SER A 905 -4.52 26.88 12.21
CA SER A 905 -5.02 27.87 13.16
C SER A 905 -6.37 28.41 12.67
N HIS A 906 -6.52 28.67 11.37
CA HIS A 906 -7.79 29.12 10.78
C HIS A 906 -8.87 28.02 10.77
N ILE A 907 -8.50 26.79 10.41
CA ILE A 907 -9.46 25.68 10.32
C ILE A 907 -9.94 25.23 11.71
N TYR A 908 -9.06 25.14 12.70
CA TYR A 908 -9.35 24.46 13.97
C TYR A 908 -9.42 25.35 15.20
N ALA A 909 -8.68 26.47 15.25
CA ALA A 909 -8.60 27.33 16.44
C ALA A 909 -9.43 28.63 16.31
N ASN A 910 -9.35 29.31 15.16
CA ASN A 910 -9.94 30.63 14.94
C ASN A 910 -11.41 30.55 14.48
N ARG A 911 -12.24 29.92 15.32
CA ARG A 911 -13.70 29.81 15.10
C ARG A 911 -14.44 30.20 16.38
N PRO A 912 -15.72 30.65 16.28
CA PRO A 912 -16.55 30.93 17.46
C PRO A 912 -16.63 29.75 18.44
N ARG A 913 -16.53 28.52 17.91
CA ARG A 913 -16.33 27.28 18.68
C ARG A 913 -15.09 26.56 18.12
N PRO A 914 -13.92 26.71 18.76
CA PRO A 914 -12.71 26.02 18.33
C PRO A 914 -12.93 24.51 18.31
N LEU A 915 -12.50 23.86 17.23
CA LEU A 915 -12.50 22.40 17.16
C LEU A 915 -11.35 21.82 17.98
N TYR A 916 -10.21 22.50 18.04
CA TYR A 916 -9.05 22.10 18.83
C TYR A 916 -8.50 23.28 19.63
N LYS A 917 -8.42 23.11 20.95
CA LYS A 917 -7.77 24.03 21.88
C LYS A 917 -7.26 23.25 23.09
N VAL A 918 -6.05 23.55 23.54
CA VAL A 918 -5.44 23.01 24.76
C VAL A 918 -5.90 23.86 25.94
N GLU A 919 -6.61 23.23 26.88
CA GLU A 919 -7.16 23.91 28.06
C GLU A 919 -6.29 23.65 29.29
N VAL A 920 -6.26 24.60 30.23
CA VAL A 920 -5.55 24.45 31.52
C VAL A 920 -6.04 23.20 32.26
N LYS A 921 -7.34 22.92 32.14
CA LYS A 921 -8.01 21.74 32.71
C LYS A 921 -7.45 20.42 32.17
N ASP A 922 -6.99 20.39 30.92
CA ASP A 922 -6.33 19.22 30.34
C ASP A 922 -4.98 18.97 31.00
N PHE A 923 -4.22 20.04 31.23
CA PHE A 923 -2.92 20.00 31.89
C PHE A 923 -3.02 19.59 33.38
N GLU A 924 -3.97 20.15 34.13
CA GLU A 924 -4.23 19.74 35.52
C GLU A 924 -4.57 18.25 35.63
N ARG A 925 -5.37 17.73 34.69
CA ARG A 925 -5.71 16.29 34.63
C ARG A 925 -4.50 15.43 34.30
N TYR A 926 -3.62 15.92 33.42
CA TYR A 926 -2.38 15.25 33.06
C TYR A 926 -1.43 15.16 34.25
N ARG A 927 -1.21 16.26 34.97
CA ARG A 927 -0.39 16.32 36.19
C ARG A 927 -0.88 15.33 37.25
N LYS A 928 -2.18 15.31 37.53
CA LYS A 928 -2.80 14.36 38.49
C LYS A 928 -2.55 12.88 38.15
N LEU A 929 -2.34 12.54 36.88
CA LEU A 929 -2.01 11.17 36.45
C LEU A 929 -0.52 10.83 36.59
N ILE A 930 0.36 11.83 36.54
CA ILE A 930 1.81 11.67 36.75
C ILE A 930 2.11 11.53 38.23
N ASP A 931 1.74 12.55 39.02
CA ASP A 931 2.18 12.69 40.41
C ASP A 931 1.49 11.69 41.34
N GLY A 932 0.34 11.15 40.90
CA GLY A 932 -0.57 10.43 41.75
C GLY A 932 -1.38 11.38 42.63
N GLY A 933 -2.68 11.14 42.73
CA GLY A 933 -3.54 11.84 43.69
C GLY A 933 -3.58 11.10 45.02
N ILE A 934 -4.31 11.65 46.00
CA ILE A 934 -4.54 11.01 47.32
C ILE A 934 -5.06 9.56 47.16
N ASP A 935 -5.78 9.27 46.07
CA ASP A 935 -6.36 7.94 45.76
C ASP A 935 -5.97 7.37 44.37
N VAL A 936 -4.94 7.91 43.69
CA VAL A 936 -4.59 7.50 42.32
C VAL A 936 -3.11 7.14 42.22
N LEU A 937 -2.82 5.88 41.89
CA LEU A 937 -1.44 5.44 41.60
C LEU A 937 -0.81 6.24 40.45
N PRO A 938 0.48 6.62 40.56
CA PRO A 938 1.26 7.19 39.46
C PRO A 938 1.20 6.34 38.19
N ILE A 939 1.28 6.99 37.03
CA ILE A 939 1.20 6.30 35.74
C ILE A 939 2.31 5.24 35.55
N ALA A 940 3.50 5.49 36.10
CA ALA A 940 4.63 4.56 36.04
C ALA A 940 4.31 3.23 36.73
N ASP A 941 3.66 3.28 37.89
CA ASP A 941 3.28 2.08 38.65
C ASP A 941 2.13 1.35 37.96
N LYS A 942 1.16 2.08 37.40
CA LYS A 942 0.10 1.50 36.56
C LYS A 942 0.66 0.74 35.35
N GLN A 943 1.71 1.26 34.70
CA GLN A 943 2.36 0.58 33.59
C GLN A 943 3.09 -0.70 34.03
N LYS A 944 3.80 -0.66 35.18
CA LYS A 944 4.44 -1.85 35.77
C LYS A 944 3.41 -2.92 36.13
N GLU A 945 2.33 -2.52 36.79
CA GLU A 945 1.24 -3.41 37.18
C GLU A 945 0.55 -4.03 35.96
N LEU A 946 0.30 -3.24 34.91
CA LEU A 946 -0.26 -3.73 33.66
C LEU A 946 0.64 -4.79 33.02
N ALA A 947 1.96 -4.59 33.00
CA ALA A 947 2.91 -5.54 32.44
C ALA A 947 2.91 -6.86 33.23
N LYS A 948 2.91 -6.79 34.57
CA LYS A 948 2.80 -7.96 35.45
C LYS A 948 1.52 -8.74 35.21
N LEU A 949 0.37 -8.04 35.21
CA LEU A 949 -0.94 -8.66 34.92
C LEU A 949 -0.99 -9.28 33.51
N HIS A 950 -0.37 -8.64 32.51
CA HIS A 950 -0.30 -9.19 31.16
C HIS A 950 0.46 -10.51 31.13
N GLU A 951 1.61 -10.58 31.82
CA GLU A 951 2.43 -11.78 31.87
C GLU A 951 1.71 -12.94 32.59
N GLU A 952 1.07 -12.66 33.72
CA GLU A 952 0.26 -13.63 34.45
C GLU A 952 -0.89 -14.19 33.57
N LEU A 953 -1.66 -13.30 32.94
CA LEU A 953 -2.85 -13.68 32.17
C LEU A 953 -2.51 -14.42 30.87
N VAL A 954 -1.38 -14.11 30.21
CA VAL A 954 -0.96 -14.80 28.98
C VAL A 954 -0.46 -16.23 29.25
N ARG A 955 0.03 -16.52 30.46
CA ARG A 955 0.48 -17.87 30.86
C ARG A 955 -0.69 -18.85 31.06
N ILE A 956 -1.91 -18.36 31.25
CA ILE A 956 -3.10 -19.18 31.49
C ILE A 956 -3.52 -19.91 30.20
N LYS A 957 -3.28 -21.23 30.16
CA LYS A 957 -3.65 -22.08 29.01
C LYS A 957 -5.08 -22.61 29.09
N SER A 958 -5.57 -22.90 30.29
CA SER A 958 -6.91 -23.40 30.63
C SER A 958 -7.33 -22.81 31.97
N VAL A 959 -8.63 -22.50 32.13
CA VAL A 959 -9.20 -21.97 33.37
C VAL A 959 -10.17 -23.00 33.91
N LYS A 960 -10.02 -23.39 35.17
CA LYS A 960 -10.97 -24.27 35.84
C LYS A 960 -12.23 -23.50 36.24
N PRO A 961 -13.41 -24.16 36.40
CA PRO A 961 -14.66 -23.46 36.70
C PRO A 961 -14.63 -22.60 37.97
N ASP A 962 -13.93 -23.04 38.99
CA ASP A 962 -13.69 -22.42 40.30
C ASP A 962 -12.76 -21.20 40.25
N GLU A 963 -11.82 -21.14 39.32
CA GLU A 963 -10.87 -20.03 39.15
C GLU A 963 -11.40 -18.94 38.19
N LYS A 964 -12.57 -19.15 37.59
CA LYS A 964 -13.08 -18.32 36.49
C LYS A 964 -13.35 -16.87 36.92
N ASP A 965 -13.95 -16.68 38.09
CA ASP A 965 -14.33 -15.35 38.57
C ASP A 965 -13.10 -14.52 38.96
N GLU A 966 -12.08 -15.14 39.57
CA GLU A 966 -10.80 -14.49 39.87
C GLU A 966 -10.10 -14.00 38.59
N VAL A 967 -10.09 -14.82 37.54
CA VAL A 967 -9.52 -14.44 36.23
C VAL A 967 -10.33 -13.32 35.59
N ILE A 968 -11.66 -13.33 35.70
CA ILE A 968 -12.52 -12.24 35.21
C ILE A 968 -12.20 -10.93 35.94
N ASP A 969 -12.00 -10.96 37.25
CA ASP A 969 -11.68 -9.77 38.03
C ASP A 969 -10.28 -9.23 37.72
N LYS A 970 -9.28 -10.10 37.50
CA LYS A 970 -7.98 -9.69 36.95
C LYS A 970 -8.13 -9.04 35.58
N ILE A 971 -8.99 -9.55 34.70
CA ILE A 971 -9.28 -8.93 33.39
C ILE A 971 -9.97 -7.57 33.54
N LYS A 972 -10.90 -7.41 34.49
CA LYS A 972 -11.55 -6.11 34.79
C LYS A 972 -10.52 -5.10 35.30
N LYS A 973 -9.65 -5.50 36.23
CA LYS A 973 -8.56 -4.67 36.76
C LYS A 973 -7.59 -4.26 35.64
N TYR A 974 -7.16 -5.22 34.82
CA TYR A 974 -6.36 -4.98 33.62
C TYR A 974 -7.02 -3.95 32.68
N LYS A 975 -8.33 -4.08 32.43
CA LYS A 975 -9.10 -3.13 31.60
C LYS A 975 -9.20 -1.73 32.22
N ALA A 976 -9.32 -1.62 33.55
CA ALA A 976 -9.36 -0.33 34.24
C ALA A 976 -8.03 0.41 34.13
N ILE A 977 -6.92 -0.27 34.44
CA ILE A 977 -5.56 0.27 34.33
C ILE A 977 -5.26 0.73 32.89
N LEU A 978 -5.67 -0.08 31.91
CA LEU A 978 -5.55 0.27 30.50
C LEU A 978 -6.28 1.56 30.11
N LYS A 979 -7.48 1.80 30.64
CA LYS A 979 -8.25 3.03 30.36
C LYS A 979 -7.53 4.26 30.90
N ASP A 980 -6.93 4.16 32.08
CA ASP A 980 -6.17 5.26 32.67
C ASP A 980 -4.90 5.57 31.88
N ILE A 981 -4.18 4.53 31.44
CA ILE A 981 -3.01 4.67 30.56
C ILE A 981 -3.40 5.31 29.23
N GLN A 982 -4.53 4.93 28.65
CA GLN A 982 -5.03 5.56 27.44
C GLN A 982 -5.35 7.05 27.66
N LYS A 983 -6.06 7.38 28.74
CA LYS A 983 -6.39 8.77 29.08
C LYS A 983 -5.15 9.64 29.28
N TYR A 984 -4.13 9.10 29.93
CA TYR A 984 -2.81 9.75 30.06
C TYR A 984 -2.20 10.02 28.69
N ASN A 985 -2.13 9.00 27.82
CA ASN A 985 -1.56 9.15 26.48
C ASN A 985 -2.32 10.17 25.64
N ASP A 986 -3.65 10.22 25.73
CA ASP A 986 -4.48 11.17 24.97
C ASP A 986 -4.19 12.62 25.41
N LEU A 987 -4.13 12.87 26.72
CA LEU A 987 -3.75 14.18 27.26
C LEU A 987 -2.32 14.57 26.88
N HIS A 988 -1.37 13.64 27.01
CA HIS A 988 0.01 13.85 26.59
C HIS A 988 0.10 14.20 25.11
N HIS A 989 -0.61 13.47 24.24
CA HIS A 989 -0.64 13.74 22.81
C HIS A 989 -1.27 15.10 22.48
N LYS A 990 -2.30 15.52 23.22
CA LYS A 990 -2.94 16.82 23.07
C LYS A 990 -1.99 17.96 23.50
N LEU A 991 -1.38 17.85 24.68
CA LEU A 991 -0.46 18.86 25.24
C LEU A 991 0.84 18.99 24.44
N THR A 992 1.35 17.89 23.89
CA THR A 992 2.57 17.90 23.06
C THR A 992 2.29 18.13 21.58
N PHE A 993 1.04 18.44 21.18
CA PHE A 993 0.61 18.67 19.79
C PHE A 993 0.81 17.48 18.84
N HIS A 994 1.03 16.28 19.40
CA HIS A 994 1.12 15.05 18.62
C HIS A 994 -0.17 14.79 17.83
N SER A 995 -1.35 15.02 18.43
CA SER A 995 -2.63 14.80 17.76
C SER A 995 -2.84 15.77 16.59
N LEU A 996 -2.40 17.03 16.69
CA LEU A 996 -2.43 17.98 15.57
C LEU A 996 -1.46 17.61 14.44
N TYR A 997 -0.23 17.21 14.76
CA TYR A 997 0.72 16.73 13.74
C TYR A 997 0.25 15.43 13.08
N ARG A 998 -0.47 14.55 13.81
CA ARG A 998 -1.12 13.38 13.22
C ARG A 998 -2.24 13.76 12.23
N VAL A 999 -3.01 14.82 12.51
CA VAL A 999 -3.98 15.37 11.55
C VAL A 999 -3.26 15.85 10.28
N HIS A 1000 -2.11 16.51 10.43
CA HIS A 1000 -1.27 16.89 9.28
C HIS A 1000 -0.89 15.68 8.42
N GLN A 1001 -0.39 14.63 9.06
CA GLN A 1001 -0.03 13.38 8.37
C GLN A 1001 -1.19 12.80 7.56
N ILE A 1002 -2.37 12.66 8.17
CA ILE A 1002 -3.57 12.14 7.49
C ILE A 1002 -3.95 13.04 6.32
N HIS A 1003 -3.93 14.36 6.53
CA HIS A 1003 -4.32 15.35 5.54
C HIS A 1003 -3.41 15.29 4.29
N VAL A 1004 -2.09 15.29 4.48
CA VAL A 1004 -1.12 15.19 3.38
C VAL A 1004 -1.25 13.84 2.66
N ASP A 1005 -1.40 12.73 3.40
CA ASP A 1005 -1.53 11.39 2.80
C ASP A 1005 -2.81 11.29 1.93
N ILE A 1006 -3.91 11.95 2.32
CA ILE A 1006 -5.14 12.05 1.52
C ILE A 1006 -4.89 12.89 0.25
N LEU A 1007 -4.30 14.09 0.39
CA LEU A 1007 -4.06 14.99 -0.75
C LEU A 1007 -3.07 14.39 -1.76
N ALA A 1008 -2.00 13.77 -1.27
CA ALA A 1008 -1.03 13.05 -2.09
C ALA A 1008 -1.73 11.95 -2.90
N ARG A 1009 -2.64 11.20 -2.26
CA ARG A 1009 -3.42 10.17 -2.95
C ARG A 1009 -4.40 10.74 -3.97
N PHE A 1010 -5.01 11.88 -3.68
CA PHE A 1010 -5.86 12.58 -4.63
C PHE A 1010 -5.09 13.05 -5.85
N ALA A 1011 -3.89 13.59 -5.67
CA ALA A 1011 -3.06 14.02 -6.78
C ALA A 1011 -2.54 12.81 -7.59
N ALA A 1012 -2.27 11.67 -6.95
CA ALA A 1012 -1.99 10.41 -7.65
C ALA A 1012 -3.18 9.92 -8.51
N PHE A 1013 -4.43 10.18 -8.09
CA PHE A 1013 -5.61 9.92 -8.92
C PHE A 1013 -5.70 10.85 -10.13
N ALA A 1014 -5.28 12.11 -9.98
CA ALA A 1014 -5.18 13.06 -11.09
C ALA A 1014 -4.11 12.62 -12.12
N GLN A 1015 -2.98 12.08 -11.66
CA GLN A 1015 -1.96 11.46 -12.52
C GLN A 1015 -2.48 10.18 -13.20
N ASP A 1016 -3.22 9.33 -12.47
CA ASP A 1016 -3.89 8.15 -13.05
C ASP A 1016 -4.81 8.55 -14.21
N TRP A 1017 -5.61 9.61 -14.02
CA TRP A 1017 -6.46 10.18 -15.05
C TRP A 1017 -5.65 10.67 -16.24
N GLU A 1018 -4.55 11.40 -16.02
CA GLU A 1018 -3.72 11.94 -17.09
C GLU A 1018 -3.11 10.85 -17.97
N ARG A 1019 -2.52 9.82 -17.36
CA ARG A 1019 -2.01 8.63 -18.06
C ARG A 1019 -3.11 7.92 -18.84
N ASP A 1020 -4.25 7.65 -18.20
CA ASP A 1020 -5.33 6.90 -18.84
C ASP A 1020 -5.96 7.72 -19.99
N MET A 1021 -6.01 9.05 -19.85
CA MET A 1021 -6.40 9.96 -20.91
C MET A 1021 -5.42 10.00 -22.06
N PHE A 1022 -4.12 9.99 -21.80
CA PHE A 1022 -3.08 9.86 -22.82
C PHE A 1022 -3.33 8.59 -23.65
N PHE A 1023 -3.43 7.42 -23.00
CA PHE A 1023 -3.67 6.17 -23.73
C PHE A 1023 -5.01 6.13 -24.46
N LEU A 1024 -6.07 6.66 -23.84
CA LEU A 1024 -7.39 6.73 -24.47
C LEU A 1024 -7.34 7.57 -25.75
N LEU A 1025 -6.73 8.76 -25.70
CA LEU A 1025 -6.59 9.64 -26.86
C LEU A 1025 -5.67 9.04 -27.92
N THR A 1026 -4.55 8.42 -27.54
CA THR A 1026 -3.70 7.65 -28.47
C THR A 1026 -4.51 6.61 -29.21
N ALA A 1027 -5.32 5.81 -28.51
CA ALA A 1027 -6.14 4.80 -29.17
C ALA A 1027 -7.15 5.42 -30.14
N LEU A 1028 -7.90 6.44 -29.71
CA LEU A 1028 -8.91 7.09 -30.55
C LEU A 1028 -8.30 7.76 -31.78
N HIS A 1029 -7.13 8.40 -31.63
CA HIS A 1029 -6.41 9.08 -32.70
C HIS A 1029 -5.92 8.10 -33.76
N TYR A 1030 -5.20 7.05 -33.35
CA TYR A 1030 -4.67 6.04 -34.28
C TYR A 1030 -5.74 5.14 -34.90
N LEU A 1031 -6.92 5.03 -34.27
CA LEU A 1031 -8.10 4.38 -34.86
C LEU A 1031 -8.91 5.31 -35.78
N GLY A 1032 -8.49 6.57 -35.96
CA GLY A 1032 -9.19 7.55 -36.80
C GLY A 1032 -10.57 7.95 -36.25
N LYS A 1033 -10.80 7.80 -34.94
CA LYS A 1033 -12.09 8.10 -34.28
C LYS A 1033 -12.19 9.54 -33.81
N ILE A 1034 -11.05 10.19 -33.62
CA ILE A 1034 -10.96 11.62 -33.35
C ILE A 1034 -9.95 12.25 -34.31
N LYS A 1035 -10.12 13.55 -34.56
CA LYS A 1035 -9.12 14.38 -35.22
C LYS A 1035 -8.56 15.38 -34.23
N LEU A 1036 -7.24 15.40 -34.05
CA LEU A 1036 -6.55 16.38 -33.21
C LEU A 1036 -6.04 17.52 -34.07
N LYS A 1037 -5.91 18.72 -33.48
CA LYS A 1037 -5.33 19.87 -34.19
C LYS A 1037 -3.89 19.58 -34.60
N GLU A 1038 -3.55 19.97 -35.82
CA GLU A 1038 -2.21 19.79 -36.41
C GLU A 1038 -1.26 20.96 -36.11
N GLN A 1039 -1.75 22.03 -35.49
CA GLN A 1039 -0.95 23.22 -35.14
C GLN A 1039 -0.84 23.37 -33.62
N GLY A 1040 0.39 23.63 -33.15
CA GLY A 1040 0.70 23.94 -31.77
C GLY A 1040 0.34 25.38 -31.39
N ARG A 1041 0.61 25.74 -30.14
CA ARG A 1041 0.30 27.08 -29.59
C ARG A 1041 0.99 28.23 -30.33
N ASN A 1042 2.13 27.95 -30.95
CA ASN A 1042 2.95 28.91 -31.69
C ASN A 1042 2.71 28.86 -33.22
N GLY A 1043 1.70 28.13 -33.69
CA GLY A 1043 1.43 27.92 -35.12
C GLY A 1043 2.32 26.88 -35.80
N GLU A 1044 3.24 26.25 -35.05
CA GLU A 1044 4.11 25.17 -35.54
C GLU A 1044 3.29 23.90 -35.88
N LYS A 1045 3.65 23.24 -36.98
CA LYS A 1045 3.02 21.97 -37.38
C LYS A 1045 3.49 20.86 -36.46
N ILE A 1046 2.55 20.17 -35.82
CA ILE A 1046 2.82 19.03 -34.95
C ILE A 1046 2.66 17.73 -35.75
N GLU A 1047 3.71 16.92 -35.76
CA GLU A 1047 3.71 15.58 -36.37
C GLU A 1047 2.61 14.69 -35.78
N PHE A 1048 2.00 13.85 -36.64
CA PHE A 1048 0.84 13.03 -36.28
C PHE A 1048 1.04 12.17 -35.01
N ASN A 1049 2.23 11.57 -34.87
CA ASN A 1049 2.64 10.75 -33.71
C ASN A 1049 2.85 11.57 -32.42
N ARG A 1050 3.09 12.89 -32.53
CA ARG A 1050 3.33 13.80 -31.40
C ARG A 1050 2.09 14.57 -30.95
N GLN A 1051 1.03 14.63 -31.76
CA GLN A 1051 -0.19 15.40 -31.46
C GLN A 1051 -0.80 15.09 -30.09
N VAL A 1052 -0.82 13.83 -29.67
CA VAL A 1052 -1.29 13.45 -28.32
C VAL A 1052 -0.30 13.88 -27.24
N SER A 1053 0.99 13.58 -27.42
CA SER A 1053 2.05 13.91 -26.44
C SER A 1053 2.11 15.40 -26.13
N CYS A 1054 1.97 16.27 -27.13
CA CYS A 1054 1.99 17.73 -26.95
C CYS A 1054 0.85 18.25 -26.03
N ILE A 1055 -0.24 17.50 -25.85
CA ILE A 1055 -1.32 17.85 -24.90
C ILE A 1055 -0.82 17.77 -23.45
N PHE A 1056 0.08 16.82 -23.17
CA PHE A 1056 0.52 16.43 -21.83
C PHE A 1056 1.96 16.85 -21.50
N GLU A 1057 2.71 17.38 -22.46
CA GLU A 1057 4.09 17.84 -22.27
C GLU A 1057 4.21 19.10 -21.39
N GLY A 1058 3.18 19.96 -21.34
CA GLY A 1058 3.20 21.24 -20.61
C GLY A 1058 2.24 21.35 -19.41
N GLY A 1059 2.38 22.43 -18.62
CA GLY A 1059 1.62 22.65 -17.37
C GLY A 1059 0.10 22.92 -17.52
N TYR A 1060 -0.38 23.17 -18.73
CA TYR A 1060 -1.76 23.59 -19.02
C TYR A 1060 -2.63 22.48 -19.65
N VAL A 1061 -2.49 21.23 -19.18
CA VAL A 1061 -3.11 20.03 -19.78
C VAL A 1061 -4.60 20.19 -20.10
N VAL A 1062 -5.44 20.61 -19.15
CA VAL A 1062 -6.90 20.74 -19.37
C VAL A 1062 -7.22 21.81 -20.42
N GLY A 1063 -6.45 22.90 -20.44
CA GLY A 1063 -6.61 23.98 -21.42
C GLY A 1063 -6.21 23.54 -22.82
N THR A 1064 -5.06 22.88 -22.96
CA THR A 1064 -4.60 22.32 -24.23
C THR A 1064 -5.56 21.25 -24.73
N LEU A 1065 -5.99 20.34 -23.85
CA LEU A 1065 -6.96 19.28 -24.18
C LEU A 1065 -8.24 19.88 -24.77
N LYS A 1066 -8.80 20.92 -24.14
CA LYS A 1066 -10.01 21.62 -24.63
C LYS A 1066 -9.84 22.14 -26.06
N GLN A 1067 -8.67 22.66 -26.39
CA GLN A 1067 -8.37 23.19 -27.73
C GLN A 1067 -8.10 22.05 -28.74
N SER A 1068 -7.41 21.00 -28.33
CA SER A 1068 -6.98 19.91 -29.21
C SER A 1068 -8.11 18.97 -29.64
N ILE A 1069 -9.14 18.78 -28.80
CA ILE A 1069 -10.26 17.86 -29.09
C ILE A 1069 -11.52 18.54 -29.64
N GLU A 1070 -11.43 19.82 -30.00
CA GLU A 1070 -12.57 20.59 -30.52
C GLU A 1070 -13.28 19.84 -31.65
N GLY A 1071 -14.60 19.63 -31.52
CA GLY A 1071 -15.42 18.83 -32.43
C GLY A 1071 -15.60 17.35 -32.03
N ASN A 1072 -14.80 16.83 -31.09
CA ASN A 1072 -14.84 15.42 -30.63
C ASN A 1072 -15.37 15.28 -29.19
N GLU A 1073 -15.89 16.35 -28.59
CA GLU A 1073 -16.22 16.39 -27.15
C GLU A 1073 -17.34 15.42 -26.76
N LYS A 1074 -18.31 15.20 -27.66
CA LYS A 1074 -19.46 14.31 -27.41
C LYS A 1074 -19.03 12.85 -27.23
N LEU A 1075 -18.15 12.35 -28.09
CA LEU A 1075 -17.60 11.00 -27.96
C LEU A 1075 -16.89 10.82 -26.62
N LEU A 1076 -16.00 11.75 -26.27
CA LEU A 1076 -15.28 11.68 -25.01
C LEU A 1076 -16.22 11.79 -23.79
N PHE A 1077 -17.25 12.63 -23.86
CA PHE A 1077 -18.28 12.73 -22.82
C PHE A 1077 -19.02 11.40 -22.61
N GLU A 1078 -19.45 10.74 -23.68
CA GLU A 1078 -20.23 9.50 -23.61
C GLU A 1078 -19.39 8.32 -23.09
N LEU A 1079 -18.07 8.32 -23.34
CA LEU A 1079 -17.14 7.36 -22.73
C LEU A 1079 -17.05 7.52 -21.20
N TYR A 1080 -17.25 8.72 -20.66
CA TYR A 1080 -17.22 9.02 -19.22
C TYR A 1080 -18.59 8.86 -18.53
N TRP A 1081 -19.60 9.48 -19.13
CA TRP A 1081 -20.92 9.67 -18.54
C TRP A 1081 -22.04 9.20 -19.47
N SER A 1082 -21.90 7.99 -20.00
CA SER A 1082 -22.84 7.34 -20.94
C SER A 1082 -24.35 7.33 -20.58
N ASN A 1083 -24.69 7.61 -19.32
CA ASN A 1083 -26.06 7.68 -18.82
C ASN A 1083 -26.52 9.13 -18.53
N LYS A 1084 -25.72 10.15 -18.85
CA LYS A 1084 -26.05 11.57 -18.69
C LYS A 1084 -26.25 12.21 -20.06
N ALA A 1085 -27.08 13.25 -20.10
CA ALA A 1085 -27.17 14.11 -21.27
C ALA A 1085 -25.85 14.86 -21.48
N TYR A 1086 -25.42 14.99 -22.73
CA TYR A 1086 -24.19 15.69 -23.10
C TYR A 1086 -24.21 17.14 -22.62
N ASN A 1087 -23.15 17.55 -21.93
CA ASN A 1087 -22.95 18.94 -21.51
C ASN A 1087 -21.45 19.30 -21.51
N LYS A 1088 -21.05 20.12 -22.50
CA LYS A 1088 -19.66 20.58 -22.68
C LYS A 1088 -19.12 21.35 -21.48
N LYS A 1089 -19.93 22.24 -20.88
CA LYS A 1089 -19.51 23.08 -19.75
C LYS A 1089 -19.20 22.21 -18.52
N THR A 1090 -20.13 21.32 -18.17
CA THR A 1090 -19.99 20.41 -17.03
C THR A 1090 -18.78 19.46 -17.17
N MET A 1091 -18.48 19.01 -18.40
CA MET A 1091 -17.32 18.16 -18.68
C MET A 1091 -16.00 18.82 -18.31
N PHE A 1092 -15.75 20.03 -18.82
CA PHE A 1092 -14.49 20.72 -18.55
C PHE A 1092 -14.42 21.24 -17.10
N GLU A 1093 -15.54 21.59 -16.47
CA GLU A 1093 -15.59 21.86 -15.03
C GLU A 1093 -15.16 20.63 -14.21
N CYS A 1094 -15.57 19.41 -14.60
CA CYS A 1094 -15.09 18.19 -13.98
C CYS A 1094 -13.58 18.00 -14.18
N PHE A 1095 -13.04 18.27 -15.37
CA PHE A 1095 -11.60 18.15 -15.65
C PHE A 1095 -10.76 19.16 -14.87
N ARG A 1096 -11.27 20.37 -14.58
CA ARG A 1096 -10.54 21.38 -13.78
C ARG A 1096 -10.17 20.89 -12.38
N VAL A 1097 -10.89 19.90 -11.83
CA VAL A 1097 -10.54 19.25 -10.56
C VAL A 1097 -9.11 18.72 -10.60
N ARG A 1098 -8.67 18.14 -11.73
CA ARG A 1098 -7.29 17.66 -11.94
C ARG A 1098 -6.27 18.72 -11.50
N ASN A 1099 -6.43 19.97 -11.93
CA ASN A 1099 -5.50 21.04 -11.59
C ASN A 1099 -5.52 21.39 -10.10
N SER A 1100 -6.72 21.54 -9.52
CA SER A 1100 -6.85 21.88 -8.09
C SER A 1100 -6.17 20.87 -7.18
N VAL A 1101 -6.19 19.60 -7.56
CA VAL A 1101 -5.58 18.53 -6.78
C VAL A 1101 -4.09 18.37 -7.10
N ALA A 1102 -3.71 18.44 -8.38
CA ALA A 1102 -2.31 18.37 -8.82
C ALA A 1102 -1.43 19.46 -8.20
N HIS A 1103 -2.00 20.65 -7.98
CA HIS A 1103 -1.31 21.81 -7.42
C HIS A 1103 -1.48 21.92 -5.89
N LEU A 1104 -2.16 20.96 -5.25
CA LEU A 1104 -2.40 20.93 -3.81
C LEU A 1104 -3.07 22.22 -3.27
N ASN A 1105 -3.98 22.82 -4.05
CA ASN A 1105 -4.62 24.10 -3.72
C ASN A 1105 -5.34 24.10 -2.36
N HIS A 1106 -5.72 22.93 -1.85
CA HIS A 1106 -6.32 22.79 -0.52
C HIS A 1106 -5.36 23.16 0.63
N MET A 1107 -4.04 23.09 0.41
CA MET A 1107 -3.03 23.49 1.40
C MET A 1107 -2.67 24.97 1.32
N THR A 1108 -2.76 25.58 0.13
CA THR A 1108 -2.39 26.99 -0.10
C THR A 1108 -3.58 27.94 0.02
N GLN A 1109 -4.82 27.44 -0.06
CA GLN A 1109 -6.06 28.23 0.05
C GLN A 1109 -6.09 29.46 -0.89
N VAL A 1110 -5.46 29.38 -2.07
CA VAL A 1110 -5.38 30.52 -3.00
C VAL A 1110 -6.79 31.05 -3.32
N PRO A 1111 -7.10 32.32 -3.03
CA PRO A 1111 -8.47 32.88 -3.05
C PRO A 1111 -9.05 33.07 -4.46
N LYS A 1112 -8.24 32.94 -5.52
CA LYS A 1112 -8.63 33.21 -6.94
C LYS A 1112 -9.92 32.52 -7.42
N TYR A 1113 -10.41 31.49 -6.72
CA TYR A 1113 -11.64 30.77 -7.07
C TYR A 1113 -12.61 30.54 -5.90
N GLY A 1114 -12.49 31.30 -4.80
CA GLY A 1114 -13.29 31.15 -3.57
C GLY A 1114 -12.78 30.05 -2.62
N PRO A 1115 -13.45 29.84 -1.46
CA PRO A 1115 -13.01 28.87 -0.46
C PRO A 1115 -12.93 27.46 -1.06
N GLN A 1116 -11.80 26.79 -0.82
CA GLN A 1116 -11.57 25.46 -1.38
C GLN A 1116 -12.62 24.46 -0.86
N PRO A 1117 -13.10 23.54 -1.71
CA PRO A 1117 -14.05 22.50 -1.28
C PRO A 1117 -13.45 21.66 -0.14
N ASN A 1118 -14.28 21.28 0.83
CA ASN A 1118 -13.87 20.32 1.85
C ASN A 1118 -13.51 18.95 1.22
N ILE A 1119 -12.82 18.10 1.99
CA ILE A 1119 -12.33 16.79 1.55
C ILE A 1119 -13.46 15.90 0.99
N ILE A 1120 -14.66 15.91 1.56
CA ILE A 1120 -15.79 15.09 1.07
C ILE A 1120 -16.23 15.55 -0.33
N LYS A 1121 -16.34 16.87 -0.55
CA LYS A 1121 -16.66 17.44 -1.86
C LYS A 1121 -15.55 17.17 -2.87
N LEU A 1122 -14.27 17.19 -2.46
CA LEU A 1122 -13.15 16.76 -3.29
C LEU A 1122 -13.23 15.27 -3.67
N ILE A 1123 -13.61 14.39 -2.75
CA ILE A 1123 -13.85 12.96 -3.04
C ILE A 1123 -14.87 12.81 -4.17
N ASN A 1124 -16.02 13.48 -4.08
CA ASN A 1124 -17.06 13.38 -5.13
C ASN A 1124 -16.62 13.98 -6.47
N ARG A 1125 -15.91 15.12 -6.43
CA ARG A 1125 -15.30 15.73 -7.62
C ARG A 1125 -14.29 14.79 -8.31
N LEU A 1126 -13.42 14.12 -7.56
CA LEU A 1126 -12.47 13.13 -8.09
C LEU A 1126 -13.17 11.87 -8.62
N ARG A 1127 -14.23 11.42 -7.96
CA ARG A 1127 -15.05 10.31 -8.47
C ARG A 1127 -15.72 10.64 -9.81
N ASN A 1128 -16.06 11.91 -10.04
CA ASN A 1128 -16.58 12.38 -11.32
C ASN A 1128 -15.47 12.49 -12.38
N LEU A 1129 -14.28 12.96 -12.00
CA LEU A 1129 -13.09 12.95 -12.87
C LEU A 1129 -12.72 11.52 -13.32
N LEU A 1130 -12.85 10.53 -12.44
CA LEU A 1130 -12.50 9.13 -12.73
C LEU A 1130 -13.69 8.30 -13.26
N ALA A 1131 -14.78 8.93 -13.69
CA ALA A 1131 -16.01 8.23 -14.06
C ALA A 1131 -15.86 7.28 -15.28
N TYR A 1132 -14.85 7.51 -16.13
CA TYR A 1132 -14.51 6.68 -17.29
C TYR A 1132 -14.15 5.23 -16.94
N ASP A 1133 -13.58 5.00 -15.74
CA ASP A 1133 -13.29 3.67 -15.21
C ASP A 1133 -13.90 3.49 -13.82
N MET A 1134 -14.92 2.66 -13.72
CA MET A 1134 -15.59 2.28 -12.48
C MET A 1134 -14.62 1.75 -11.42
N LYS A 1135 -13.53 1.08 -11.78
CA LYS A 1135 -12.53 0.59 -10.82
C LYS A 1135 -11.80 1.78 -10.18
N ARG A 1136 -11.42 2.78 -10.97
CA ARG A 1136 -10.80 4.03 -10.50
C ARG A 1136 -11.79 4.87 -9.70
N GLN A 1137 -13.00 5.07 -10.22
CA GLN A 1137 -14.06 5.80 -9.52
C GLN A 1137 -14.36 5.23 -8.12
N ASN A 1138 -14.42 3.90 -7.97
CA ASN A 1138 -14.72 3.29 -6.67
C ASN A 1138 -13.50 3.24 -5.73
N SER A 1139 -12.28 3.29 -6.27
CA SER A 1139 -11.08 3.23 -5.43
C SER A 1139 -10.81 4.53 -4.68
N VAL A 1140 -11.41 5.66 -5.07
CA VAL A 1140 -11.29 6.95 -4.36
C VAL A 1140 -11.73 6.82 -2.90
N THR A 1141 -12.96 6.36 -2.66
CA THR A 1141 -13.50 6.20 -1.30
C THR A 1141 -12.76 5.12 -0.53
N THR A 1142 -12.42 4.00 -1.17
CA THR A 1142 -11.68 2.91 -0.54
C THR A 1142 -10.27 3.36 -0.13
N ALA A 1143 -9.58 4.14 -0.96
CA ALA A 1143 -8.25 4.65 -0.61
C ALA A 1143 -8.29 5.59 0.60
N VAL A 1144 -9.30 6.46 0.70
CA VAL A 1144 -9.48 7.31 1.90
C VAL A 1144 -9.77 6.46 3.13
N GLN A 1145 -10.63 5.43 3.01
CA GLN A 1145 -10.88 4.49 4.10
C GLN A 1145 -9.62 3.75 4.53
N ASP A 1146 -8.83 3.24 3.58
CA ASP A 1146 -7.58 2.53 3.84
C ASP A 1146 -6.54 3.43 4.53
N ILE A 1147 -6.45 4.72 4.14
CA ILE A 1147 -5.58 5.70 4.80
C ILE A 1147 -6.04 5.91 6.25
N LEU A 1148 -7.33 6.18 6.47
CA LEU A 1148 -7.87 6.35 7.82
C LEU A 1148 -7.67 5.10 8.68
N GLU A 1149 -7.86 3.90 8.12
CA GLU A 1149 -7.67 2.63 8.84
C GLU A 1149 -6.20 2.39 9.22
N LYS A 1150 -5.22 2.81 8.40
CA LYS A 1150 -3.79 2.82 8.78
C LYS A 1150 -3.54 3.70 10.01
N HIS A 1151 -4.28 4.80 10.11
CA HIS A 1151 -4.31 5.67 11.29
C HIS A 1151 -5.34 5.21 12.33
N GLN A 1152 -5.77 3.95 12.33
CA GLN A 1152 -6.70 3.38 13.31
C GLN A 1152 -8.08 4.08 13.39
N ILE A 1153 -8.53 4.71 12.30
CA ILE A 1153 -9.83 5.38 12.18
C ILE A 1153 -10.68 4.62 11.16
N LYS A 1154 -11.93 4.28 11.51
CA LYS A 1154 -12.92 3.70 10.60
C LYS A 1154 -13.91 4.77 10.16
N ALA A 1155 -13.99 4.98 8.85
CA ALA A 1155 -14.98 5.85 8.23
C ALA A 1155 -15.96 5.05 7.38
N LYS A 1156 -17.25 5.35 7.52
CA LYS A 1156 -18.33 4.78 6.71
C LYS A 1156 -18.90 5.86 5.80
N PHE A 1157 -18.68 5.71 4.50
CA PHE A 1157 -19.32 6.57 3.49
C PHE A 1157 -20.60 5.90 3.00
N LEU A 1158 -21.70 6.65 2.97
CA LEU A 1158 -22.98 6.21 2.44
C LEU A 1158 -23.45 7.18 1.36
N ARG A 1159 -24.30 6.68 0.46
CA ARG A 1159 -25.06 7.56 -0.42
C ARG A 1159 -26.26 8.13 0.33
N PRO A 1160 -26.75 9.34 0.00
CA PRO A 1160 -27.94 9.93 0.60
C PRO A 1160 -29.13 8.97 0.64
N GLU A 1161 -29.37 8.22 -0.44
CA GLU A 1161 -30.43 7.20 -0.56
C GLU A 1161 -30.34 6.04 0.45
N ASN A 1162 -29.17 5.83 1.07
CA ASN A 1162 -28.91 4.79 2.06
C ASN A 1162 -28.71 5.36 3.48
N MET A 1163 -28.89 6.67 3.69
CA MET A 1163 -28.83 7.30 5.01
C MET A 1163 -30.15 7.08 5.77
N PRO A 1164 -30.12 6.90 7.11
CA PRO A 1164 -31.34 6.70 7.91
C PRO A 1164 -32.40 7.80 7.74
N ASN A 1165 -31.96 9.04 7.46
CA ASN A 1165 -32.81 10.23 7.33
C ASN A 1165 -32.60 10.96 5.98
N GLY A 1166 -32.10 10.28 4.94
CA GLY A 1166 -31.74 10.93 3.67
C GLY A 1166 -32.97 11.36 2.85
N LYS A 1167 -33.06 12.64 2.49
CA LYS A 1167 -34.02 13.11 1.47
C LYS A 1167 -33.60 12.54 0.11
N GLN A 1168 -34.53 11.90 -0.60
CA GLN A 1168 -34.35 11.46 -1.99
C GLN A 1168 -34.46 12.67 -2.92
N ASP A 1169 -33.55 13.64 -2.81
CA ASP A 1169 -33.48 14.70 -3.81
C ASP A 1169 -32.63 14.27 -5.01
N LYS A 1170 -33.09 14.74 -6.17
CA LYS A 1170 -32.86 14.16 -7.49
C LYS A 1170 -31.37 14.10 -7.88
N ASN A 1171 -30.98 12.98 -8.49
CA ASN A 1171 -29.86 12.80 -9.43
C ASN A 1171 -28.40 12.90 -8.96
N GLU A 1172 -28.09 13.16 -7.69
CA GLU A 1172 -26.67 13.23 -7.25
C GLU A 1172 -26.13 11.89 -6.72
N LEU A 1173 -25.09 11.37 -7.39
CA LEU A 1173 -24.37 10.12 -7.09
C LEU A 1173 -23.32 10.28 -5.98
N ASP A 1174 -23.46 11.33 -5.17
CA ASP A 1174 -22.46 11.80 -4.23
C ASP A 1174 -22.49 10.98 -2.94
N PHE A 1175 -21.32 10.81 -2.32
CA PHE A 1175 -21.18 10.17 -1.01
C PHE A 1175 -21.11 11.22 0.08
N GLU A 1176 -21.70 10.86 1.22
CA GLU A 1176 -21.60 11.58 2.48
C GLU A 1176 -20.94 10.70 3.55
N LEU A 1177 -20.37 11.33 4.58
CA LEU A 1177 -19.82 10.63 5.73
C LEU A 1177 -20.95 10.26 6.69
N ALA A 1178 -21.22 8.97 6.84
CA ALA A 1178 -22.27 8.46 7.73
C ALA A 1178 -21.80 8.26 9.17
N SER A 1179 -20.54 7.86 9.36
CA SER A 1179 -19.95 7.71 10.69
C SER A 1179 -18.42 7.66 10.63
N ILE A 1180 -17.75 8.17 11.65
CA ILE A 1180 -16.31 8.08 11.87
C ILE A 1180 -16.03 7.66 13.32
N LYS A 1181 -15.20 6.64 13.54
CA LYS A 1181 -14.93 6.05 14.87
C LYS A 1181 -13.51 5.48 14.95
N SER A 1182 -12.98 5.31 16.16
CA SER A 1182 -11.71 4.59 16.38
C SER A 1182 -11.81 3.08 16.08
N CYS A 1183 -10.69 2.48 15.67
CA CYS A 1183 -10.53 1.02 15.58
C CYS A 1183 -10.34 0.40 16.97
N GLU A 1184 -11.21 -0.53 17.38
CA GLU A 1184 -11.02 -1.33 18.59
C GLU A 1184 -9.68 -2.10 18.63
N ILE A 1185 -8.96 -2.01 19.75
CA ILE A 1185 -7.81 -2.86 20.08
C ILE A 1185 -8.28 -3.94 21.06
N ARG A 1186 -8.09 -5.21 20.69
CA ARG A 1186 -8.46 -6.37 21.52
C ARG A 1186 -7.23 -6.92 22.23
N HIS A 1187 -7.19 -6.75 23.55
CA HIS A 1187 -6.18 -7.35 24.42
C HIS A 1187 -6.61 -8.76 24.85
N LEU A 1188 -5.63 -9.58 25.25
CA LEU A 1188 -5.87 -10.93 25.79
C LEU A 1188 -6.79 -11.81 24.92
N LYS A 1189 -6.68 -11.67 23.59
CA LYS A 1189 -7.65 -12.16 22.60
C LYS A 1189 -7.98 -13.66 22.72
N ASP A 1190 -6.99 -14.49 23.00
CA ASP A 1190 -7.19 -15.94 23.09
C ASP A 1190 -7.76 -16.38 24.45
N LEU A 1191 -7.51 -15.62 25.53
CA LEU A 1191 -8.09 -15.84 26.86
C LEU A 1191 -9.52 -15.31 26.93
N GLY A 1192 -9.77 -14.09 26.45
CA GLY A 1192 -11.08 -13.45 26.48
C GLY A 1192 -12.15 -14.21 25.70
N LYS A 1193 -11.77 -14.88 24.60
CA LYS A 1193 -12.68 -15.76 23.86
C LYS A 1193 -13.06 -17.05 24.60
N LYS A 1194 -12.15 -17.59 25.42
CA LYS A 1194 -12.41 -18.82 26.19
C LYS A 1194 -13.32 -18.55 27.38
N ILE A 1195 -13.16 -17.38 28.00
CA ILE A 1195 -13.87 -17.02 29.24
C ILE A 1195 -15.15 -16.23 28.96
N GLY A 1196 -15.28 -15.62 27.78
CA GLY A 1196 -16.41 -14.76 27.41
C GLY A 1196 -16.26 -13.30 27.89
N CYS A 1197 -15.07 -12.91 28.37
CA CYS A 1197 -14.77 -11.56 28.85
C CYS A 1197 -13.59 -10.96 28.04
N GLU A 1198 -13.90 -10.14 27.05
CA GLU A 1198 -12.86 -9.49 26.21
C GLU A 1198 -12.41 -8.14 26.80
N ALA A 1199 -11.10 -7.95 26.96
CA ALA A 1199 -10.50 -6.66 27.25
C ALA A 1199 -10.38 -5.85 25.95
N ILE A 1200 -11.47 -5.18 25.57
CA ILE A 1200 -11.54 -4.29 24.40
C ILE A 1200 -11.40 -2.84 24.87
N ILE A 1201 -10.51 -2.11 24.21
CA ILE A 1201 -10.39 -0.66 24.32
C ILE A 1201 -10.59 -0.09 22.92
N GLU A 1202 -11.33 1.00 22.82
CA GLU A 1202 -11.20 1.88 21.68
C GLU A 1202 -10.05 2.83 22.03
N PRO A 1203 -8.90 2.83 21.33
CA PRO A 1203 -7.94 3.91 21.47
C PRO A 1203 -8.73 5.16 21.14
N VAL A 1204 -9.05 5.96 22.15
CA VAL A 1204 -9.88 7.15 21.97
C VAL A 1204 -8.98 8.06 21.16
N HIS A 1205 -9.19 8.13 19.84
CA HIS A 1205 -8.67 9.29 19.14
C HIS A 1205 -9.41 10.43 19.79
N ASP A 1206 -8.64 11.41 20.23
CA ASP A 1206 -9.10 12.68 20.74
C ASP A 1206 -10.47 13.01 20.13
N ARG A 1207 -11.52 13.14 20.94
CA ARG A 1207 -12.91 13.26 20.44
C ARG A 1207 -13.05 14.40 19.43
N TRP A 1208 -12.19 15.41 19.55
CA TRP A 1208 -12.07 16.51 18.61
C TRP A 1208 -11.51 16.11 17.24
N MET A 1209 -10.58 15.15 17.16
CA MET A 1209 -9.96 14.68 15.91
C MET A 1209 -10.95 13.91 15.02
N LEU A 1210 -11.93 13.24 15.63
CA LEU A 1210 -12.99 12.55 14.91
C LEU A 1210 -14.12 13.49 14.44
N ASN A 1211 -14.29 14.64 15.11
CA ASN A 1211 -15.27 15.68 14.76
C ASN A 1211 -14.71 16.58 13.65
#